data_AF-C9YT10-F1
#
_entry.id   AF-C9YT10-F1
#
_cell.length_a   1.000
_cell.length_b   1.000
_cell.length_c   1.000
_cell.angle_alpha   90.00
_cell.angle_beta   90.00
_cell.angle_gamma   90.00
#
_symmetry.space_group_name_H-M   'P 1'
#
loop_
_entity.id
_entity.type
_entity.pdbx_description
1 polymer ?
#
loop_
_entity_poly.entity_id
_entity_poly.type
_entity_poly.pdbx_seq_one_letter_code
_entity_poly.pdbx_strand_id
1 'polypeptide(L)'
;MTVAARPFRQFVIKVHSRCDLACDHCYVYQHADQSWRGRPGTMSEETFRRTAERIAEHAAAHRLPRVHVVLHGGEPLLAGRERLRGYARALRSALDGVAALDLRMQTNGLRLDDAFCAMLVEESVVTSVSLDGDRASHDRHRIRRDGSGSHHDVVRAVRLLGAPAHRAAFGGLLCTIDVENDPVEVYRALAELDPPAVDFLLPHATWEYPPPRPGGETATEYAHWLIAVHKQWTADGMPMRIRMFESISRLSRGRGSLTEALGLGSSDLLVVETDGALEQADWLKTAYPGAPETGMHIGTHRLEEAAAHRGIQARRAGLDGLSAQCRACPVVTVCGGGLYGHRHRRSNGFDNPSVYCADLLRTIEYVQSAERDDADVRHGWHGLSWVHFDELAAGHGSTAAVRSLAAAQNSQRRALLAAARRADTRGPGVRVPGNPVPGGPADAAPGWDAVLALPAAALDVLLADPYLRVWALACGQSVRRRAEGHPAEAALSAVARTGGRLTLAVPLRHGAEGAAVHLPGIGRLLLRDGGRDRPSRTVTVTAADTALVVEGRTLGRERPPDGMIWQPLRHLSADGLDVALDDLDPSRDCYGYAPRPRLSEAEFRRWEAMFAQAWELIRTEYADYAQGIAAGLTTVTPLDPAPSGDDVSATSRHAFGAVGIALPRSAEDLALLLVHEYQHVKLGAMLDMFDLIDGADERRYRVLWRPDARPLDAVVQGAYAHLAVADVWRIRVRRGASGGDATLYERSRAEAERWRTAVLDALDTVAGTGSLTALGHRFVRGLRGEAETLGGVAETGPIAV
;
A
#
# COMPACT_ATOMS: atom_id res chain seq x y z
N MET A 1 34.01 12.30 -25.61
CA MET A 1 32.59 12.45 -25.20
C MET A 1 32.59 12.65 -23.70
N THR A 2 32.42 13.87 -23.23
CA THR A 2 32.30 14.19 -21.79
C THR A 2 31.00 13.57 -21.28
N VAL A 3 31.11 12.68 -20.28
CA VAL A 3 29.94 12.14 -19.58
C VAL A 3 29.15 13.33 -19.04
N ALA A 4 27.90 13.51 -19.47
CA ALA A 4 27.06 14.60 -18.99
C ALA A 4 26.92 14.47 -17.47
N ALA A 5 27.30 15.51 -16.73
CA ALA A 5 27.24 15.51 -15.27
C ALA A 5 25.78 15.32 -14.82
N ARG A 6 25.55 14.47 -13.81
CA ARG A 6 24.21 14.25 -13.25
C ARG A 6 23.65 15.56 -12.65
N PRO A 7 22.37 15.90 -12.90
CA PRO A 7 21.79 17.14 -12.39
C PRO A 7 21.59 17.11 -10.87
N PHE A 8 21.56 18.29 -10.25
CA PHE A 8 21.08 18.46 -8.88
C PHE A 8 19.55 18.48 -8.88
N ARG A 9 18.94 17.81 -7.89
CA ARG A 9 17.48 17.80 -7.70
C ARG A 9 17.06 18.32 -6.33
N GLN A 10 18.01 18.40 -5.40
CA GLN A 10 17.79 18.90 -4.06
C GLN A 10 18.71 20.08 -3.75
N PHE A 11 18.13 21.15 -3.20
CA PHE A 11 18.83 22.35 -2.80
C PHE A 11 18.54 22.66 -1.33
N VAL A 12 19.58 22.80 -0.52
CA VAL A 12 19.46 23.29 0.85
C VAL A 12 19.94 24.74 0.86
N ILE A 13 19.02 25.67 1.10
CA ILE A 13 19.31 27.11 1.08
C ILE A 13 19.38 27.61 2.52
N LYS A 14 20.56 28.09 2.93
CA LYS A 14 20.76 28.71 4.24
C LYS A 14 20.22 30.14 4.19
N VAL A 15 19.00 30.34 4.68
CA VAL A 15 18.34 31.66 4.66
C VAL A 15 18.76 32.55 5.84
N HIS A 16 19.24 31.92 6.92
CA HIS A 16 19.81 32.57 8.09
C HIS A 16 21.01 31.75 8.60
N SER A 17 22.04 32.36 9.16
CA SER A 17 23.26 31.66 9.61
C SER A 17 23.40 31.57 11.13
N ARG A 18 22.57 32.30 11.89
CA ARG A 18 22.56 32.31 13.36
C ARG A 18 21.35 31.55 13.90
N CYS A 19 21.45 31.08 15.15
CA CYS A 19 20.39 30.38 15.85
C CYS A 19 20.13 31.03 17.23
N ASP A 20 18.90 30.92 17.70
CA ASP A 20 18.45 31.33 19.04
C ASP A 20 18.49 30.20 20.08
N LEU A 21 18.95 29.01 19.68
CA LEU A 21 19.43 27.94 20.55
C LEU A 21 20.96 27.82 20.51
N ALA A 22 21.51 27.17 21.53
CA ALA A 22 22.93 26.91 21.73
C ALA A 22 23.18 25.40 21.88
N CYS A 23 22.63 24.59 20.97
CA CYS A 23 22.76 23.14 21.08
C CYS A 23 24.24 22.69 21.06
N ASP A 24 24.59 21.80 21.99
CA ASP A 24 25.94 21.27 22.18
C ASP A 24 26.34 20.23 21.10
N HIS A 25 25.35 19.57 20.49
CA HIS A 25 25.55 18.62 19.39
C HIS A 25 25.41 19.24 18.00
N CYS A 26 25.25 20.57 17.90
CA CYS A 26 25.05 21.22 16.60
C CYS A 26 26.32 21.19 15.75
N TYR A 27 26.32 20.38 14.69
CA TYR A 27 27.46 20.24 13.79
C TYR A 27 27.90 21.54 13.08
N VAL A 28 27.00 22.54 12.97
CA VAL A 28 27.34 23.84 12.39
C VAL A 28 28.14 24.70 13.35
N TYR A 29 27.81 24.67 14.65
CA TYR A 29 28.39 25.58 15.64
C TYR A 29 29.51 24.96 16.46
N GLN A 30 29.53 23.62 16.59
CA GLN A 30 30.39 22.92 17.55
C GLN A 30 31.46 22.04 16.89
N HIS A 31 31.33 21.69 15.60
CA HIS A 31 32.29 20.79 14.95
C HIS A 31 33.41 21.56 14.24
N ALA A 32 34.23 20.82 13.49
CA ALA A 32 35.50 21.28 12.95
C ALA A 32 35.39 22.55 12.08
N ASP A 33 34.36 22.65 11.23
CA ASP A 33 34.17 23.85 10.42
C ASP A 33 33.47 24.98 11.19
N GLN A 34 34.08 26.16 11.15
CA GLN A 34 33.57 27.37 11.83
C GLN A 34 33.32 28.52 10.84
N SER A 35 33.15 28.20 9.56
CA SER A 35 32.94 29.17 8.46
C SER A 35 31.71 30.05 8.68
N TRP A 36 30.70 29.55 9.39
CA TRP A 36 29.46 30.28 9.72
C TRP A 36 29.73 31.65 10.37
N ARG A 37 30.83 31.80 11.13
CA ARG A 37 31.18 33.05 11.82
C ARG A 37 31.39 34.22 10.84
N GLY A 38 31.95 33.93 9.67
CA GLY A 38 32.20 34.91 8.61
C GLY A 38 31.03 35.17 7.68
N ARG A 39 29.98 34.32 7.70
CA ARG A 39 28.82 34.43 6.82
C ARG A 39 27.84 35.52 7.29
N PRO A 40 27.13 36.22 6.37
CA PRO A 40 26.06 37.14 6.71
C PRO A 40 24.98 36.48 7.58
N GLY A 41 24.38 37.27 8.49
CA GLY A 41 23.32 36.79 9.38
C GLY A 41 22.11 36.26 8.61
N THR A 42 21.64 37.03 7.62
CA THR A 42 20.47 36.71 6.78
C THR A 42 20.87 36.79 5.31
N MET A 43 20.36 35.87 4.49
CA MET A 43 20.51 35.97 3.04
C MET A 43 19.84 37.26 2.51
N SER A 44 20.45 37.91 1.53
CA SER A 44 19.84 39.09 0.88
C SER A 44 18.78 38.67 -0.13
N GLU A 45 17.80 39.53 -0.40
CA GLU A 45 16.78 39.26 -1.43
C GLU A 45 17.39 39.11 -2.82
N GLU A 46 18.44 39.88 -3.13
CA GLU A 46 19.18 39.77 -4.39
C GLU A 46 19.85 38.40 -4.55
N THR A 47 20.54 37.93 -3.51
CA THR A 47 21.19 36.60 -3.53
C THR A 47 20.16 35.49 -3.64
N PHE A 48 19.03 35.61 -2.93
CA PHE A 48 17.96 34.61 -3.00
C PHE A 48 17.30 34.59 -4.39
N ARG A 49 16.98 35.74 -4.99
CA ARG A 49 16.46 35.83 -6.36
C ARG A 49 17.41 35.17 -7.34
N ARG A 50 18.71 35.47 -7.24
CA ARG A 50 19.74 34.85 -8.08
C ARG A 50 19.80 33.33 -7.89
N THR A 51 19.59 32.86 -6.66
CA THR A 51 19.49 31.42 -6.35
C THR A 51 18.29 30.78 -7.04
N ALA A 52 17.11 31.38 -6.94
CA ALA A 52 15.91 30.89 -7.59
C ALA A 52 16.05 30.82 -9.12
N GLU A 53 16.59 31.88 -9.74
CA GLU A 53 16.88 31.92 -11.18
C GLU A 53 17.84 30.80 -11.59
N ARG A 54 18.91 30.60 -10.82
CA ARG A 54 19.92 29.61 -11.17
C ARG A 54 19.40 28.17 -11.02
N ILE A 55 18.54 27.91 -10.03
CA ILE A 55 17.84 26.63 -9.89
C ILE A 55 16.92 26.41 -11.10
N ALA A 56 16.17 27.43 -11.53
CA ALA A 56 15.28 27.34 -12.68
C ALA A 56 16.04 27.12 -14.00
N GLU A 57 17.15 27.84 -14.22
CA GLU A 57 18.06 27.63 -15.36
C GLU A 57 18.51 26.16 -15.45
N HIS A 58 18.94 25.59 -14.31
CA HIS A 58 19.38 24.20 -14.22
C HIS A 58 18.22 23.21 -14.45
N ALA A 59 17.05 23.47 -13.84
CA ALA A 59 15.87 22.65 -14.00
C ALA A 59 15.41 22.60 -15.47
N ALA A 60 15.39 23.75 -16.16
CA ALA A 60 15.06 23.84 -17.57
C ALA A 60 16.10 23.11 -18.45
N ALA A 61 17.40 23.36 -18.22
CA ALA A 61 18.48 22.74 -18.98
C ALA A 61 18.46 21.20 -18.91
N HIS A 62 18.04 20.65 -17.77
CA HIS A 62 17.97 19.21 -17.53
C HIS A 62 16.55 18.61 -17.63
N ARG A 63 15.53 19.43 -17.98
CA ARG A 63 14.12 19.03 -18.05
C ARG A 63 13.67 18.29 -16.78
N LEU A 64 13.98 18.86 -15.62
CA LEU A 64 13.63 18.26 -14.34
C LEU A 64 12.11 18.37 -14.13
N PRO A 65 11.39 17.26 -13.86
CA PRO A 65 9.95 17.34 -13.58
C PRO A 65 9.65 17.96 -12.22
N ARG A 66 10.63 17.95 -11.30
CA ARG A 66 10.51 18.44 -9.93
C ARG A 66 11.85 18.87 -9.36
N VAL A 67 11.82 19.91 -8.54
CA VAL A 67 12.93 20.40 -7.71
C VAL A 67 12.53 20.39 -6.24
N HIS A 68 13.39 19.85 -5.39
CA HIS A 68 13.22 19.84 -3.94
C HIS A 68 14.07 20.95 -3.32
N VAL A 69 13.44 21.87 -2.58
CA VAL A 69 14.14 22.97 -1.91
C VAL A 69 13.85 22.92 -0.42
N VAL A 70 14.89 22.96 0.40
CA VAL A 70 14.80 23.03 1.85
C VAL A 70 15.34 24.38 2.30
N LEU A 71 14.46 25.24 2.81
CA LEU A 71 14.85 26.44 3.55
C LEU A 71 15.40 26.00 4.92
N HIS A 72 16.64 26.38 5.19
CA HIS A 72 17.39 25.92 6.35
C HIS A 72 18.26 27.07 6.88
N GLY A 73 19.03 26.81 7.93
CA GLY A 73 20.23 27.55 8.31
C GLY A 73 20.04 28.24 9.63
N GLY A 74 21.07 28.13 10.49
CA GLY A 74 20.94 28.36 11.94
C GLY A 74 19.54 28.01 12.44
N GLU A 75 18.76 29.06 12.67
CA GLU A 75 17.30 28.98 12.69
C GLU A 75 16.67 29.82 11.55
N PRO A 76 15.97 29.22 10.55
CA PRO A 76 15.44 29.97 9.41
C PRO A 76 14.32 30.94 9.78
N LEU A 77 13.54 30.69 10.83
CA LEU A 77 12.46 31.60 11.24
C LEU A 77 12.99 32.97 11.70
N LEU A 78 14.27 33.09 12.06
CA LEU A 78 14.91 34.37 12.35
C LEU A 78 15.02 35.30 11.13
N ALA A 79 14.89 34.76 9.91
CA ALA A 79 14.82 35.59 8.70
C ALA A 79 13.54 36.46 8.65
N GLY A 80 12.50 36.08 9.41
CA GLY A 80 11.22 36.77 9.50
C GLY A 80 10.19 36.31 8.45
N ARG A 81 8.92 36.33 8.84
CA ARG A 81 7.79 35.77 8.07
C ARG A 81 7.68 36.33 6.66
N GLU A 82 7.70 37.65 6.51
CA GLU A 82 7.51 38.30 5.21
C GLU A 82 8.67 38.02 4.24
N ARG A 83 9.88 37.89 4.76
CA ARG A 83 11.06 37.52 3.96
C ARG A 83 10.96 36.08 3.47
N LEU A 84 10.60 35.14 4.34
CA LEU A 84 10.38 33.74 3.96
C LEU A 84 9.23 33.59 2.95
N ARG A 85 8.16 34.37 3.10
CA ARG A 85 7.08 34.48 2.11
C ARG A 85 7.61 34.96 0.76
N GLY A 86 8.40 36.03 0.75
CA GLY A 86 9.06 36.53 -0.47
C GLY A 86 9.94 35.48 -1.14
N TYR A 87 10.68 34.69 -0.36
CA TYR A 87 11.49 33.58 -0.83
C TYR A 87 10.69 32.45 -1.46
N ALA A 88 9.59 32.02 -0.81
CA ALA A 88 8.69 31.02 -1.37
C ALA A 88 8.11 31.47 -2.72
N ARG A 89 7.66 32.72 -2.80
CA ARG A 89 7.11 33.31 -4.04
C ARG A 89 8.17 33.46 -5.13
N ALA A 90 9.40 33.85 -4.79
CA ALA A 90 10.50 33.95 -5.74
C ALA A 90 10.83 32.58 -6.37
N LEU A 91 10.90 31.51 -5.57
CA LEU A 91 11.11 30.16 -6.09
C LEU A 91 9.97 29.70 -6.99
N ARG A 92 8.72 29.89 -6.56
CA ARG A 92 7.53 29.53 -7.36
C ARG A 92 7.50 30.26 -8.69
N SER A 93 7.72 31.57 -8.67
CA SER A 93 7.76 32.39 -9.89
C SER A 93 8.88 31.98 -10.83
N ALA A 94 10.07 31.64 -10.31
CA ALA A 94 11.18 31.22 -11.14
C ALA A 94 10.97 29.84 -11.78
N LEU A 95 10.25 28.95 -11.10
CA LEU A 95 10.02 27.57 -11.53
C LEU A 95 8.69 27.36 -12.28
N ASP A 96 7.84 28.38 -12.37
CA ASP A 96 6.57 28.31 -13.09
C ASP A 96 6.79 27.96 -14.57
N GLY A 97 6.05 26.97 -15.06
CA GLY A 97 6.24 26.39 -16.40
C GLY A 97 7.56 25.63 -16.62
N VAL A 98 8.44 25.52 -15.60
CA VAL A 98 9.74 24.84 -15.70
C VAL A 98 9.75 23.50 -14.98
N ALA A 99 9.40 23.47 -13.69
CA ALA A 99 9.41 22.26 -12.86
C ALA A 99 8.49 22.42 -11.63
N ALA A 100 7.92 21.31 -11.14
CA ALA A 100 7.18 21.34 -9.88
C ALA A 100 8.13 21.63 -8.69
N LEU A 101 7.69 22.49 -7.76
CA LEU A 101 8.44 22.82 -6.54
C LEU A 101 7.92 22.01 -5.33
N ASP A 102 8.78 21.21 -4.70
CA ASP A 102 8.58 20.68 -3.35
C ASP A 102 9.36 21.55 -2.37
N LEU A 103 8.67 22.51 -1.74
CA LEU A 103 9.27 23.48 -0.83
C LEU A 103 9.09 23.05 0.63
N ARG A 104 10.21 22.92 1.34
CA ARG A 104 10.25 22.49 2.73
C ARG A 104 11.05 23.43 3.60
N MET A 105 10.86 23.34 4.91
CA MET A 105 11.65 24.05 5.91
C MET A 105 12.00 23.14 7.10
N GLN A 106 13.16 23.36 7.70
CA GLN A 106 13.57 22.70 8.94
C GLN A 106 13.85 23.74 10.01
N THR A 107 13.18 23.65 11.16
CA THR A 107 13.22 24.67 12.22
C THR A 107 13.35 24.05 13.61
N ASN A 108 13.83 24.81 14.58
CA ASN A 108 13.71 24.52 16.00
C ASN A 108 12.31 24.81 16.57
N GLY A 109 11.44 25.50 15.82
CA GLY A 109 10.03 25.74 16.15
C GLY A 109 9.77 26.90 17.11
N LEU A 110 10.79 27.51 17.73
CA LEU A 110 10.61 28.50 18.80
C LEU A 110 9.82 29.75 18.41
N ARG A 111 9.84 30.10 17.12
CA ARG A 111 9.20 31.29 16.55
C ARG A 111 7.88 30.97 15.83
N LEU A 112 7.44 29.71 15.84
CA LEU A 112 6.16 29.35 15.24
C LEU A 112 5.02 29.91 16.10
N ASP A 113 4.23 30.77 15.48
CA ASP A 113 2.93 31.24 15.94
C ASP A 113 1.88 30.96 14.86
N ASP A 114 0.62 31.29 15.16
CA ASP A 114 -0.52 31.02 14.29
C ASP A 114 -0.35 31.67 12.92
N ALA A 115 0.17 32.90 12.89
CA ALA A 115 0.34 33.66 11.66
C ALA A 115 1.52 33.15 10.81
N PHE A 116 2.59 32.64 11.42
CA PHE A 116 3.62 31.87 10.71
C PHE A 116 3.04 30.58 10.14
N CYS A 117 2.29 29.80 10.92
CA CYS A 117 1.70 28.54 10.45
C CYS A 117 0.71 28.77 9.30
N ALA A 118 -0.11 29.81 9.38
CA ALA A 118 -0.99 30.24 8.29
C ALA A 118 -0.21 30.60 7.01
N MET A 119 0.91 31.34 7.14
CA MET A 119 1.78 31.65 6.00
C MET A 119 2.38 30.38 5.38
N LEU A 120 2.80 29.41 6.20
CA LEU A 120 3.35 28.14 5.71
C LEU A 120 2.30 27.36 4.90
N VAL A 121 1.04 27.34 5.33
CA VAL A 121 -0.06 26.71 4.56
C VAL A 121 -0.30 27.46 3.25
N GLU A 122 -0.44 28.79 3.32
CA GLU A 122 -0.71 29.64 2.16
C GLU A 122 0.36 29.48 1.07
N GLU A 123 1.64 29.47 1.47
CA GLU A 123 2.78 29.33 0.57
C GLU A 123 3.19 27.86 0.36
N SER A 124 2.38 26.90 0.84
CA SER A 124 2.59 25.44 0.81
C SER A 124 4.02 24.99 1.16
N VAL A 125 4.55 25.51 2.27
CA VAL A 125 5.86 25.17 2.82
C VAL A 125 5.71 24.05 3.85
N VAL A 126 6.19 22.84 3.52
CA VAL A 126 6.13 21.69 4.44
C VAL A 126 7.26 21.77 5.45
N THR A 127 6.92 21.86 6.73
CA THR A 127 7.85 22.22 7.81
C THR A 127 8.08 21.06 8.76
N SER A 128 9.35 20.71 8.98
CA SER A 128 9.76 19.71 9.97
C SER A 128 10.38 20.40 11.18
N VAL A 129 10.04 19.93 12.39
CA VAL A 129 10.46 20.55 13.65
C VAL A 129 11.45 19.65 14.37
N SER A 130 12.53 20.24 14.88
CA SER A 130 13.55 19.50 15.61
C SER A 130 13.14 19.26 17.06
N LEU A 131 12.99 18.00 17.46
CA LEU A 131 12.55 17.58 18.80
C LEU A 131 13.18 16.24 19.14
N ASP A 132 14.04 16.19 20.16
CA ASP A 132 14.83 15.00 20.53
C ASP A 132 14.15 14.12 21.61
N GLY A 133 12.82 14.03 21.61
CA GLY A 133 12.05 13.19 22.54
C GLY A 133 11.33 13.95 23.63
N ASP A 134 11.28 13.35 24.83
CA ASP A 134 10.65 13.95 26.01
C ASP A 134 11.46 15.14 26.54
N ARG A 135 10.97 15.76 27.63
CA ARG A 135 11.61 16.95 28.19
C ARG A 135 13.06 16.69 28.60
N ALA A 136 13.32 15.57 29.28
CA ALA A 136 14.66 15.26 29.77
C ALA A 136 15.64 15.04 28.61
N SER A 137 15.22 14.29 27.58
CA SER A 137 16.02 14.02 26.40
C SER A 137 16.31 15.29 25.58
N HIS A 138 15.28 16.12 25.37
CA HIS A 138 15.39 17.34 24.58
C HIS A 138 16.21 18.43 25.28
N ASP A 139 15.87 18.76 26.53
CA ASP A 139 16.48 19.88 27.25
C ASP A 139 17.94 19.60 27.67
N ARG A 140 18.41 18.35 27.57
CA ARG A 140 19.82 17.99 27.75
C ARG A 140 20.74 18.70 26.76
N HIS A 141 20.28 18.80 25.50
CA HIS A 141 21.10 19.29 24.40
C HIS A 141 20.55 20.57 23.77
N ARG A 142 19.22 20.70 23.68
CA ARG A 142 18.58 21.85 23.03
C ARG A 142 18.25 22.92 24.06
N ILE A 143 19.29 23.67 24.40
CA ILE A 143 19.23 24.74 25.39
C ILE A 143 19.35 26.12 24.74
N ARG A 144 18.83 27.12 25.44
CA ARG A 144 19.06 28.54 25.16
C ARG A 144 20.47 28.94 25.62
N ARG A 145 20.91 30.13 25.22
CA ARG A 145 22.23 30.67 25.62
C ARG A 145 22.37 30.91 27.13
N ASP A 146 21.25 31.04 27.84
CA ASP A 146 21.21 31.17 29.30
C ASP A 146 21.18 29.81 30.03
N GLY A 147 21.22 28.70 29.29
CA GLY A 147 21.19 27.33 29.81
C GLY A 147 19.78 26.77 30.06
N SER A 148 18.72 27.53 29.82
CA SER A 148 17.35 27.04 29.97
C SER A 148 16.92 26.12 28.81
N GLY A 149 16.11 25.11 29.11
CA GLY A 149 15.58 24.16 28.13
C GLY A 149 14.53 24.76 27.19
N SER A 150 14.38 24.20 25.98
CA SER A 150 13.41 24.64 24.98
C SER A 150 12.19 23.73 24.76
N HIS A 151 12.16 22.53 25.34
CA HIS A 151 11.17 21.50 25.04
C HIS A 151 9.73 22.00 25.10
N HIS A 152 9.37 22.74 26.14
CA HIS A 152 7.99 23.24 26.33
C HIS A 152 7.54 24.13 25.16
N ASP A 153 8.41 25.03 24.69
CA ASP A 153 8.09 25.93 23.57
C ASP A 153 8.01 25.15 22.25
N VAL A 154 8.88 24.16 22.05
CA VAL A 154 8.88 23.31 20.86
C VAL A 154 7.64 22.44 20.79
N VAL A 155 7.23 21.80 21.89
CA VAL A 155 5.99 21.00 21.93
C VAL A 155 4.75 21.87 21.68
N ARG A 156 4.71 23.11 22.21
CA ARG A 156 3.66 24.07 21.88
C ARG A 156 3.62 24.36 20.38
N ALA A 157 4.78 24.60 19.76
CA ALA A 157 4.91 24.85 18.33
C ALA A 157 4.47 23.64 17.48
N VAL A 158 4.85 22.42 17.87
CA VAL A 158 4.43 21.18 17.18
C VAL A 158 2.92 20.99 17.27
N ARG A 159 2.31 21.18 18.44
CA ARG A 159 0.85 21.08 18.60
C ARG A 159 0.11 22.12 17.77
N LEU A 160 0.66 23.33 17.69
CA LEU A 160 0.11 24.38 16.83
C LEU A 160 0.18 23.98 15.36
N LEU A 161 1.34 23.55 14.88
CA LEU A 161 1.54 23.09 13.49
C LEU A 161 0.69 21.86 13.15
N GLY A 162 0.43 21.00 14.15
CA GLY A 162 -0.43 19.82 14.04
C GLY A 162 -1.94 20.10 14.09
N ALA A 163 -2.36 21.32 14.43
CA ALA A 163 -3.78 21.68 14.45
C ALA A 163 -4.41 21.52 13.06
N PRO A 164 -5.71 21.19 12.95
CA PRO A 164 -6.36 20.94 11.65
C PRO A 164 -6.15 22.04 10.60
N ALA A 165 -6.14 23.31 11.03
CA ALA A 165 -5.92 24.47 10.15
C ALA A 165 -4.48 24.57 9.59
N HIS A 166 -3.51 23.88 10.21
CA HIS A 166 -2.08 23.98 9.88
C HIS A 166 -1.46 22.64 9.46
N ARG A 167 -2.19 21.53 9.65
CA ARG A 167 -1.74 20.15 9.44
C ARG A 167 -1.07 19.93 8.09
N ALA A 168 -1.55 20.59 7.04
CA ALA A 168 -0.99 20.50 5.68
C ALA A 168 0.47 20.99 5.58
N ALA A 169 0.88 21.91 6.47
CA ALA A 169 2.25 22.39 6.57
C ALA A 169 3.12 21.54 7.52
N PHE A 170 2.56 20.55 8.24
CA PHE A 170 3.34 19.72 9.16
C PHE A 170 4.02 18.57 8.41
N GLY A 171 5.36 18.61 8.32
CA GLY A 171 6.17 17.62 7.63
C GLY A 171 6.66 16.46 8.50
N GLY A 172 6.77 16.67 9.82
CA GLY A 172 7.28 15.66 10.75
C GLY A 172 8.27 16.20 11.77
N LEU A 173 8.90 15.29 12.50
CA LEU A 173 9.87 15.58 13.55
C LEU A 173 11.27 15.08 13.18
N LEU A 174 12.28 15.86 13.56
CA LEU A 174 13.69 15.52 13.41
C LEU A 174 14.29 15.30 14.80
N CYS A 175 14.67 14.06 15.12
CA CYS A 175 15.18 13.65 16.43
C CYS A 175 16.64 13.21 16.30
N THR A 176 17.56 13.93 16.94
CA THR A 176 18.97 13.48 17.03
C THR A 176 19.08 12.40 18.10
N ILE A 177 19.69 11.27 17.76
CA ILE A 177 19.80 10.13 18.68
C ILE A 177 20.87 10.42 19.73
N ASP A 178 20.48 10.33 21.00
CA ASP A 178 21.37 10.22 22.15
C ASP A 178 21.16 8.85 22.82
N VAL A 179 22.24 8.07 22.87
CA VAL A 179 22.23 6.68 23.38
C VAL A 179 22.09 6.60 24.89
N GLU A 180 22.22 7.71 25.61
CA GLU A 180 21.95 7.79 27.04
C GLU A 180 20.45 7.92 27.35
N ASN A 181 19.61 8.25 26.36
CA ASN A 181 18.16 8.31 26.53
C ASN A 181 17.53 6.94 26.28
N ASP A 182 16.42 6.66 26.98
CA ASP A 182 15.61 5.48 26.70
C ASP A 182 14.97 5.60 25.30
N PRO A 183 15.30 4.70 24.35
CA PRO A 183 14.78 4.78 22.98
C PRO A 183 13.26 4.72 22.91
N VAL A 184 12.62 3.93 23.77
CA VAL A 184 11.18 3.70 23.76
C VAL A 184 10.45 4.90 24.32
N GLU A 185 10.95 5.52 25.38
CA GLU A 185 10.36 6.75 25.93
C GLU A 185 10.50 7.93 24.96
N VAL A 186 11.65 8.08 24.31
CA VAL A 186 11.83 9.06 23.22
C VAL A 186 10.82 8.83 22.12
N TYR A 187 10.70 7.60 21.63
CA TYR A 187 9.73 7.25 20.59
C TYR A 187 8.28 7.55 21.01
N ARG A 188 7.87 7.16 22.22
CA ARG A 188 6.51 7.40 22.74
C ARG A 188 6.20 8.89 22.81
N ALA A 189 7.11 9.68 23.37
CA ALA A 189 6.94 11.13 23.48
C ALA A 189 6.77 11.80 22.10
N LEU A 190 7.48 11.32 21.07
CA LEU A 190 7.33 11.83 19.70
C LEU A 190 6.01 11.36 19.06
N ALA A 191 5.63 10.09 19.26
CA ALA A 191 4.41 9.52 18.72
C ALA A 191 3.13 10.16 19.29
N GLU A 192 3.14 10.55 20.56
CA GLU A 192 2.03 11.25 21.23
C GLU A 192 1.63 12.58 20.55
N LEU A 193 2.53 13.16 19.74
CA LEU A 193 2.29 14.41 19.02
C LEU A 193 1.64 14.19 17.64
N ASP A 194 1.27 12.96 17.29
CA ASP A 194 0.70 12.56 15.98
C ASP A 194 1.47 13.14 14.77
N PRO A 195 2.81 12.99 14.68
CA PRO A 195 3.55 13.52 13.55
C PRO A 195 3.28 12.70 12.27
N PRO A 196 3.27 13.31 11.07
CA PRO A 196 3.18 12.54 9.81
C PRO A 196 4.39 11.62 9.59
N ALA A 197 5.55 12.01 10.12
CA ALA A 197 6.80 11.27 10.02
C ALA A 197 7.75 11.65 11.16
N VAL A 198 8.65 10.73 11.51
CA VAL A 198 9.78 10.96 12.42
C VAL A 198 11.08 10.51 11.75
N ASP A 199 12.09 11.35 11.80
CA ASP A 199 13.45 11.02 11.40
C ASP A 199 14.34 10.90 12.63
N PHE A 200 14.79 9.67 12.92
CA PHE A 200 15.85 9.41 13.88
C PHE A 200 17.21 9.57 13.20
N LEU A 201 17.93 10.62 13.58
CA LEU A 201 19.19 11.06 12.97
C LEU A 201 20.36 10.58 13.83
N LEU A 202 21.25 9.78 13.22
CA LEU A 202 22.56 9.51 13.83
C LEU A 202 23.30 10.84 13.97
N PRO A 203 23.89 11.13 15.15
CA PRO A 203 24.74 12.31 15.31
C PRO A 203 25.81 12.38 14.21
N HIS A 204 26.17 13.59 13.80
CA HIS A 204 27.30 13.72 12.90
C HIS A 204 28.58 13.39 13.67
N ALA A 205 29.32 12.40 13.21
CA ALA A 205 30.58 11.98 13.80
C ALA A 205 31.52 11.52 12.69
N THR A 206 32.80 11.33 13.01
CA THR A 206 33.82 10.86 12.06
C THR A 206 34.73 9.86 12.75
N TRP A 207 35.65 9.21 12.03
CA TRP A 207 36.67 8.39 12.67
C TRP A 207 37.78 9.21 13.36
N GLU A 208 37.88 10.51 13.07
CA GLU A 208 38.75 11.45 13.79
C GLU A 208 38.11 11.88 15.13
N TYR A 209 36.80 12.11 15.09
CA TYR A 209 35.97 12.51 16.21
C TYR A 209 34.78 11.54 16.32
N PRO A 210 35.00 10.37 16.94
CA PRO A 210 33.99 9.30 17.00
C PRO A 210 32.79 9.71 17.84
N PRO A 211 31.62 9.08 17.59
CA PRO A 211 30.43 9.37 18.38
C PRO A 211 30.59 8.87 19.82
N PRO A 212 29.85 9.43 20.79
CA PRO A 212 29.79 8.91 22.14
C PRO A 212 29.39 7.42 22.15
N ARG A 213 30.19 6.59 22.81
CA ARG A 213 29.92 5.17 23.03
C ARG A 213 30.30 4.77 24.46
N PRO A 214 29.37 4.84 25.43
CA PRO A 214 29.64 4.46 26.81
C PRO A 214 30.26 3.05 26.95
N GLY A 215 29.83 2.10 26.12
CA GLY A 215 30.35 0.73 26.07
C GLY A 215 31.68 0.55 25.33
N GLY A 216 32.30 1.62 24.84
CA GLY A 216 33.57 1.60 24.11
C GLY A 216 33.44 1.51 22.58
N GLU A 217 34.56 1.59 21.86
CA GLU A 217 34.61 1.78 20.41
C GLU A 217 33.93 0.68 19.57
N THR A 218 33.85 -0.55 20.09
CA THR A 218 33.23 -1.70 19.39
C THR A 218 31.76 -1.89 19.75
N ALA A 219 31.19 -1.09 20.65
CA ALA A 219 29.80 -1.22 21.08
C ALA A 219 28.84 -0.77 19.97
N THR A 220 27.70 -1.46 19.83
CA THR A 220 26.65 -1.14 18.84
C THR A 220 25.42 -0.50 19.50
N GLU A 221 25.65 0.49 20.38
CA GLU A 221 24.59 1.12 21.17
C GLU A 221 23.56 1.84 20.30
N TYR A 222 23.98 2.48 19.21
CA TYR A 222 23.05 3.12 18.27
C TYR A 222 22.17 2.10 17.56
N ALA A 223 22.68 0.92 17.22
CA ALA A 223 21.84 -0.16 16.71
C ALA A 223 20.85 -0.67 17.76
N HIS A 224 21.28 -0.87 19.00
CA HIS A 224 20.37 -1.30 20.06
C HIS A 224 19.25 -0.29 20.28
N TRP A 225 19.59 0.99 20.25
CA TRP A 225 18.65 2.10 20.34
C TRP A 225 17.63 2.07 19.19
N LEU A 226 18.10 2.02 17.93
CA LEU A 226 17.24 1.96 16.75
C LEU A 226 16.38 0.69 16.70
N ILE A 227 16.93 -0.47 17.08
CA ILE A 227 16.20 -1.74 17.11
C ILE A 227 15.09 -1.69 18.18
N ALA A 228 15.34 -1.09 19.34
CA ALA A 228 14.32 -0.91 20.36
C ALA A 228 13.16 -0.03 19.87
N VAL A 229 13.49 1.09 19.20
CA VAL A 229 12.47 1.93 18.53
C VAL A 229 11.70 1.14 17.48
N HIS A 230 12.38 0.39 16.60
CA HIS A 230 11.72 -0.41 15.57
C HIS A 230 10.75 -1.42 16.18
N LYS A 231 11.16 -2.15 17.22
CA LYS A 231 10.31 -3.12 17.93
C LYS A 231 9.03 -2.47 18.45
N GLN A 232 9.17 -1.34 19.15
CA GLN A 232 8.02 -0.63 19.70
C GLN A 232 7.13 -0.06 18.59
N TRP A 233 7.73 0.59 17.58
CA TRP A 233 7.02 1.15 16.44
C TRP A 233 6.20 0.09 15.68
N THR A 234 6.77 -1.09 15.45
CA THR A 234 6.03 -2.21 14.85
C THR A 234 4.93 -2.73 15.78
N ALA A 235 5.20 -2.85 17.09
CA ALA A 235 4.21 -3.30 18.07
C ALA A 235 3.00 -2.36 18.18
N ASP A 236 3.21 -1.06 17.96
CA ASP A 236 2.16 -0.04 17.96
C ASP A 236 1.43 0.09 16.61
N GLY A 237 1.70 -0.81 15.66
CA GLY A 237 1.07 -0.79 14.34
C GLY A 237 1.63 0.26 13.38
N MET A 238 2.84 0.74 13.63
CA MET A 238 3.55 1.73 12.80
C MET A 238 2.74 3.02 12.56
N PRO A 239 2.37 3.76 13.63
CA PRO A 239 1.37 4.84 13.56
C PRO A 239 1.81 6.03 12.69
N MET A 240 3.12 6.18 12.46
CA MET A 240 3.71 7.20 11.60
C MET A 240 4.88 6.63 10.80
N ARG A 241 5.34 7.39 9.80
CA ARG A 241 6.48 6.99 8.97
C ARG A 241 7.81 7.19 9.71
N ILE A 242 8.71 6.21 9.62
CA ILE A 242 10.10 6.35 10.06
C ILE A 242 11.03 6.14 8.85
N ARG A 243 11.63 7.22 8.35
CA ARG A 243 12.33 7.25 7.06
C ARG A 243 13.50 6.27 6.95
N MET A 244 14.22 6.05 8.06
CA MET A 244 15.36 5.12 8.09
C MET A 244 14.91 3.68 7.85
N PHE A 245 13.90 3.21 8.58
CA PHE A 245 13.37 1.85 8.43
C PHE A 245 12.72 1.65 7.07
N GLU A 246 11.94 2.63 6.58
CA GLU A 246 11.39 2.59 5.22
C GLU A 246 12.49 2.53 4.14
N SER A 247 13.61 3.23 4.33
CA SER A 247 14.73 3.20 3.38
C SER A 247 15.43 1.84 3.37
N ILE A 248 15.67 1.24 4.55
CA ILE A 248 16.23 -0.12 4.67
C ILE A 248 15.32 -1.12 3.96
N SER A 249 14.00 -1.05 4.23
CA SER A 249 12.98 -1.89 3.62
C SER A 249 12.97 -1.79 2.09
N ARG A 250 12.95 -0.57 1.56
CA ARG A 250 12.94 -0.30 0.11
C ARG A 250 14.20 -0.81 -0.58
N LEU A 251 15.38 -0.51 -0.03
CA LEU A 251 16.67 -0.92 -0.59
C LEU A 251 16.83 -2.45 -0.58
N SER A 252 16.33 -3.12 0.47
CA SER A 252 16.33 -4.58 0.56
C SER A 252 15.49 -5.26 -0.54
N ARG A 253 14.55 -4.52 -1.16
CA ARG A 253 13.72 -4.95 -2.28
C ARG A 253 14.18 -4.39 -3.63
N GLY A 254 15.40 -3.85 -3.71
CA GLY A 254 15.96 -3.25 -4.93
C GLY A 254 15.35 -1.91 -5.34
N ARG A 255 14.58 -1.25 -4.46
CA ARG A 255 14.02 0.10 -4.69
C ARG A 255 14.97 1.18 -4.15
N GLY A 256 14.76 2.44 -4.57
CA GLY A 256 15.57 3.58 -4.13
C GLY A 256 15.32 4.00 -2.67
N SER A 257 16.36 4.57 -2.05
CA SER A 257 16.35 5.14 -0.69
C SER A 257 15.49 6.41 -0.60
N LEU A 258 15.04 6.75 0.61
CA LEU A 258 14.39 8.03 0.94
C LEU A 258 15.36 9.02 1.62
N THR A 259 16.62 8.62 1.81
CA THR A 259 17.67 9.41 2.47
C THR A 259 19.02 9.15 1.82
N GLU A 260 19.88 10.17 1.74
CA GLU A 260 21.26 9.99 1.25
C GLU A 260 22.18 9.26 2.24
N ALA A 261 21.72 9.06 3.49
CA ALA A 261 22.49 8.32 4.49
C ALA A 261 22.56 6.80 4.22
N LEU A 262 21.71 6.28 3.34
CA LEU A 262 21.58 4.86 3.01
C LEU A 262 21.48 4.64 1.50
N GLY A 263 22.00 3.51 1.05
CA GLY A 263 21.99 3.06 -0.34
C GLY A 263 23.10 3.64 -1.21
N LEU A 264 23.30 3.04 -2.40
CA LEU A 264 24.32 3.45 -3.38
C LEU A 264 23.87 4.59 -4.30
N GLY A 265 22.73 5.22 -4.01
CA GLY A 265 22.21 6.34 -4.78
C GLY A 265 23.20 7.51 -4.80
N SER A 266 23.28 8.21 -5.94
CA SER A 266 24.17 9.37 -6.05
C SER A 266 23.57 10.59 -5.35
N SER A 267 24.36 11.28 -4.50
CA SER A 267 23.92 12.54 -3.90
C SER A 267 23.75 13.63 -4.97
N ASP A 268 22.52 14.12 -5.12
CA ASP A 268 22.09 15.20 -6.01
C ASP A 268 21.74 16.48 -5.23
N LEU A 269 22.31 16.59 -4.02
CA LEU A 269 22.21 17.73 -3.10
C LEU A 269 23.32 18.77 -3.36
N LEU A 270 22.91 20.04 -3.35
CA LEU A 270 23.79 21.22 -3.29
C LEU A 270 23.32 22.17 -2.18
N VAL A 271 24.27 22.77 -1.45
CA VAL A 271 23.99 23.79 -0.44
C VAL A 271 24.29 25.18 -1.00
N VAL A 272 23.42 26.14 -0.69
CA VAL A 272 23.65 27.57 -0.96
C VAL A 272 23.69 28.31 0.38
N GLU A 273 24.84 28.88 0.72
CA GLU A 273 25.06 29.64 1.96
C GLU A 273 24.47 31.06 1.92
N THR A 274 24.35 31.73 3.07
CA THR A 274 23.67 33.05 3.18
C THR A 274 24.27 34.16 2.30
N ASP A 275 25.55 34.06 1.94
CA ASP A 275 26.20 34.99 1.01
C ASP A 275 26.11 34.58 -0.46
N GLY A 276 25.57 33.41 -0.77
CA GLY A 276 25.47 32.88 -2.13
C GLY A 276 26.61 31.92 -2.52
N ALA A 277 27.53 31.60 -1.61
CA ALA A 277 28.52 30.56 -1.85
C ALA A 277 27.84 29.19 -2.07
N LEU A 278 28.35 28.44 -3.05
CA LEU A 278 27.93 27.07 -3.32
C LEU A 278 28.80 26.12 -2.51
N GLU A 279 28.15 25.30 -1.69
CA GLU A 279 28.80 24.27 -0.88
C GLU A 279 28.30 22.89 -1.30
N GLN A 280 29.04 21.84 -0.93
CA GLN A 280 28.66 20.45 -1.14
C GLN A 280 27.43 20.09 -0.30
N ALA A 281 27.58 19.20 0.68
CA ALA A 281 26.56 18.97 1.71
C ALA A 281 27.05 19.59 3.02
N ASP A 282 26.14 20.19 3.77
CA ASP A 282 26.43 20.96 4.99
C ASP A 282 26.98 20.07 6.11
N TRP A 283 26.55 18.82 6.20
CA TRP A 283 27.09 17.86 7.16
C TRP A 283 28.59 17.58 6.98
N LEU A 284 29.22 17.93 5.85
CA LEU A 284 30.68 17.85 5.70
C LEU A 284 31.43 18.78 6.66
N LYS A 285 30.76 19.81 7.22
CA LYS A 285 31.30 20.67 8.29
C LYS A 285 31.79 19.87 9.50
N THR A 286 31.34 18.62 9.66
CA THR A 286 31.83 17.70 10.68
C THR A 286 33.25 17.16 10.44
N ALA A 287 33.76 17.19 9.21
CA ALA A 287 34.98 16.47 8.83
C ALA A 287 36.26 17.24 9.15
N TYR A 288 36.36 18.47 8.65
CA TYR A 288 37.49 19.38 8.86
C TYR A 288 37.10 20.82 8.41
N PRO A 289 37.85 21.86 8.81
CA PRO A 289 37.57 23.24 8.38
C PRO A 289 37.59 23.38 6.85
N GLY A 290 36.54 23.97 6.27
CA GLY A 290 36.41 24.19 4.82
C GLY A 290 35.99 22.94 4.02
N ALA A 291 35.72 21.80 4.67
CA ALA A 291 35.32 20.57 3.98
C ALA A 291 34.16 20.69 2.95
N PRO A 292 33.09 21.47 3.20
CA PRO A 292 32.02 21.62 2.21
C PRO A 292 32.32 22.62 1.09
N GLU A 293 33.39 23.42 1.18
CA GLU A 293 33.66 24.51 0.23
C GLU A 293 33.91 23.99 -1.19
N THR A 294 33.36 24.70 -2.18
CA THR A 294 33.63 24.44 -3.61
C THR A 294 34.43 25.56 -4.28
N GLY A 295 34.57 26.72 -3.61
CA GLY A 295 35.11 27.95 -4.20
C GLY A 295 34.17 28.64 -5.19
N MET A 296 32.96 28.14 -5.39
CA MET A 296 31.99 28.67 -6.36
C MET A 296 30.91 29.52 -5.70
N HIS A 297 30.26 30.36 -6.51
CA HIS A 297 29.27 31.32 -6.05
C HIS A 297 28.11 31.44 -7.05
N ILE A 298 26.88 31.54 -6.53
CA ILE A 298 25.63 31.55 -7.32
C ILE A 298 25.57 32.68 -8.36
N GLY A 299 26.18 33.82 -8.03
CA GLY A 299 26.27 34.99 -8.91
C GLY A 299 27.13 34.76 -10.15
N THR A 300 28.23 34.03 -10.01
CA THR A 300 29.30 33.95 -11.02
C THR A 300 29.41 32.60 -11.72
N HIS A 301 28.92 31.51 -11.12
CA HIS A 301 29.05 30.15 -11.65
C HIS A 301 27.69 29.54 -12.01
N ARG A 302 27.69 28.63 -12.99
CA ARG A 302 26.56 27.76 -13.32
C ARG A 302 26.54 26.54 -12.40
N LEU A 303 25.36 25.92 -12.24
CA LEU A 303 25.26 24.69 -11.44
C LEU A 303 25.92 23.49 -12.11
N GLU A 304 26.07 23.48 -13.43
CA GLU A 304 26.82 22.43 -14.12
C GLU A 304 28.31 22.45 -13.77
N GLU A 305 28.87 23.63 -13.51
CA GLU A 305 30.26 23.78 -13.04
C GLU A 305 30.40 23.22 -11.63
N ALA A 306 29.46 23.53 -10.74
CA ALA A 306 29.41 22.93 -9.40
C ALA A 306 29.26 21.41 -9.48
N ALA A 307 28.41 20.90 -10.38
CA ALA A 307 28.24 19.46 -10.57
C ALA A 307 29.56 18.77 -10.97
N ALA A 308 30.47 19.45 -11.66
CA ALA A 308 31.79 18.93 -12.04
C ALA A 308 32.84 18.99 -10.90
N HIS A 309 32.54 19.62 -9.76
CA HIS A 309 33.47 19.72 -8.63
C HIS A 309 33.89 18.33 -8.11
N ARG A 310 35.20 18.15 -7.87
CA ARG A 310 35.78 16.84 -7.49
C ARG A 310 35.14 16.24 -6.23
N GLY A 311 34.87 17.07 -5.21
CA GLY A 311 34.20 16.60 -3.99
C GLY A 311 32.75 16.14 -4.23
N ILE A 312 32.03 16.80 -5.15
CA ILE A 312 30.67 16.40 -5.51
C ILE A 312 30.68 15.10 -6.30
N GLN A 313 31.62 14.96 -7.26
CA GLN A 313 31.80 13.72 -8.02
C GLN A 313 32.20 12.53 -7.13
N ALA A 314 33.06 12.76 -6.12
CA ALA A 314 33.45 11.72 -5.17
C ALA A 314 32.25 11.09 -4.45
N ARG A 315 31.24 11.90 -4.09
CA ARG A 315 29.98 11.43 -3.47
C ARG A 315 29.04 10.72 -4.43
N ARG A 316 29.29 10.79 -5.74
CA ARG A 316 28.48 10.20 -6.82
C ARG A 316 29.10 8.94 -7.42
N ALA A 317 30.27 8.53 -6.93
CA ALA A 317 31.02 7.38 -7.42
C ALA A 317 30.34 6.02 -7.11
N GLY A 318 29.29 5.99 -6.28
CA GLY A 318 28.58 4.76 -5.94
C GLY A 318 29.50 3.76 -5.24
N LEU A 319 29.43 2.48 -5.66
CA LEU A 319 30.21 1.39 -5.06
C LEU A 319 31.72 1.55 -5.25
N ASP A 320 32.16 2.09 -6.39
CA ASP A 320 33.58 2.25 -6.73
C ASP A 320 34.29 3.29 -5.84
N GLY A 321 33.52 4.24 -5.29
CA GLY A 321 34.01 5.25 -4.35
C GLY A 321 34.06 4.78 -2.89
N LEU A 322 33.82 3.50 -2.61
CA LEU A 322 33.83 2.95 -1.26
C LEU A 322 35.13 2.20 -0.93
N SER A 323 35.44 2.11 0.36
CA SER A 323 36.60 1.36 0.86
C SER A 323 36.55 -0.11 0.48
N ALA A 324 37.72 -0.78 0.50
CA ALA A 324 37.80 -2.21 0.19
C ALA A 324 36.87 -3.06 1.07
N GLN A 325 36.74 -2.70 2.35
CA GLN A 325 35.82 -3.34 3.28
C GLN A 325 34.35 -3.19 2.85
N CYS A 326 33.93 -1.99 2.46
CA CYS A 326 32.56 -1.76 1.98
C CYS A 326 32.28 -2.51 0.69
N ARG A 327 33.21 -2.53 -0.27
CA ARG A 327 33.03 -3.24 -1.55
C ARG A 327 32.89 -4.76 -1.38
N ALA A 328 33.45 -5.33 -0.32
CA ALA A 328 33.30 -6.74 0.04
C ALA A 328 32.09 -7.03 0.94
N CYS A 329 31.35 -6.01 1.39
CA CYS A 329 30.28 -6.17 2.39
C CYS A 329 28.95 -6.60 1.75
N PRO A 330 28.28 -7.64 2.25
CA PRO A 330 27.05 -8.17 1.66
C PRO A 330 25.85 -7.21 1.75
N VAL A 331 25.84 -6.29 2.72
CA VAL A 331 24.74 -5.30 2.89
C VAL A 331 25.04 -3.95 2.24
N VAL A 332 26.14 -3.82 1.49
CA VAL A 332 26.60 -2.51 0.96
C VAL A 332 25.59 -1.84 0.03
N THR A 333 24.77 -2.61 -0.67
CA THR A 333 23.70 -2.09 -1.52
C THR A 333 22.60 -1.38 -0.73
N VAL A 334 22.43 -1.75 0.55
CA VAL A 334 21.48 -1.14 1.50
C VAL A 334 22.14 -0.04 2.32
N CYS A 335 23.32 -0.27 2.90
CA CYS A 335 23.96 0.76 3.73
C CYS A 335 24.62 1.87 2.92
N GLY A 336 25.07 1.59 1.68
CA GLY A 336 25.80 2.54 0.84
C GLY A 336 27.17 2.97 1.37
N GLY A 337 27.66 2.33 2.44
CA GLY A 337 28.80 2.80 3.24
C GLY A 337 28.44 3.87 4.29
N GLY A 338 27.16 4.13 4.54
CA GLY A 338 26.66 5.22 5.41
C GLY A 338 26.89 6.62 4.82
N LEU A 339 26.56 7.66 5.58
CA LEU A 339 26.79 9.04 5.14
C LEU A 339 28.28 9.29 4.88
N TYR A 340 28.62 9.93 3.76
CA TYR A 340 30.02 10.08 3.33
C TYR A 340 30.88 10.84 4.37
N GLY A 341 30.32 11.84 5.06
CA GLY A 341 31.02 12.59 6.11
C GLY A 341 31.44 11.73 7.29
N HIS A 342 30.66 10.67 7.58
CA HIS A 342 30.92 9.74 8.68
C HIS A 342 32.14 8.82 8.45
N ARG A 343 32.77 8.90 7.27
CA ARG A 343 33.92 8.08 6.88
C ARG A 343 35.26 8.79 7.08
N HIS A 344 35.22 10.08 7.43
CA HIS A 344 36.44 10.88 7.47
C HIS A 344 37.38 10.45 8.61
N ARG A 345 38.68 10.30 8.30
CA ARG A 345 39.80 10.27 9.25
C ARG A 345 40.98 11.03 8.65
N ARG A 346 41.77 11.72 9.46
CA ARG A 346 42.90 12.52 8.96
C ARG A 346 43.94 11.71 8.17
N SER A 347 44.17 10.44 8.53
CA SER A 347 45.22 9.60 7.93
C SER A 347 44.95 9.16 6.49
N ASN A 348 43.68 8.96 6.12
CA ASN A 348 43.30 8.37 4.83
C ASN A 348 42.00 8.99 4.24
N GLY A 349 41.58 10.15 4.74
CA GLY A 349 40.43 10.88 4.23
C GLY A 349 39.13 10.09 4.39
N PHE A 350 38.38 9.95 3.30
CA PHE A 350 37.06 9.29 3.28
C PHE A 350 37.11 7.81 2.89
N ASP A 351 38.31 7.22 2.72
CA ASP A 351 38.50 5.81 2.36
C ASP A 351 38.37 4.89 3.59
N ASN A 352 37.24 5.01 4.28
CA ASN A 352 36.88 4.19 5.43
C ASN A 352 35.41 3.77 5.31
N PRO A 353 34.98 2.67 5.95
CA PRO A 353 33.55 2.50 6.23
C PRO A 353 33.02 3.65 7.10
N SER A 354 31.71 3.83 7.21
CA SER A 354 31.14 4.79 8.18
C SER A 354 31.59 4.46 9.62
N VAL A 355 31.77 5.48 10.47
CA VAL A 355 31.98 5.31 11.92
C VAL A 355 30.79 4.60 12.63
N TYR A 356 29.65 4.50 11.94
CA TYR A 356 28.47 3.72 12.36
C TYR A 356 28.35 2.37 11.62
N CYS A 357 29.42 1.87 10.99
CA CYS A 357 29.33 0.66 10.16
C CYS A 357 28.75 -0.55 10.89
N ALA A 358 29.22 -0.82 12.13
CA ALA A 358 28.72 -1.92 12.93
C ALA A 358 27.25 -1.73 13.33
N ASP A 359 26.85 -0.49 13.65
CA ASP A 359 25.47 -0.18 14.00
C ASP A 359 24.53 -0.36 12.81
N LEU A 360 24.92 0.18 11.64
CA LEU A 360 24.15 0.09 10.41
C LEU A 360 24.00 -1.37 9.97
N LEU A 361 25.07 -2.16 10.00
CA LEU A 361 25.01 -3.60 9.70
C LEU A 361 23.97 -4.29 10.58
N ARG A 362 24.09 -4.14 11.90
CA ARG A 362 23.20 -4.79 12.87
C ARG A 362 21.74 -4.35 12.71
N THR A 363 21.52 -3.05 12.46
CA THR A 363 20.16 -2.50 12.26
C THR A 363 19.54 -3.04 10.98
N ILE A 364 20.30 -3.06 9.88
CA ILE A 364 19.84 -3.58 8.59
C ILE A 364 19.52 -5.07 8.69
N GLU A 365 20.42 -5.87 9.27
CA GLU A 365 20.20 -7.30 9.47
C GLU A 365 18.95 -7.57 10.31
N TYR A 366 18.75 -6.80 11.38
CA TYR A 366 17.56 -6.89 12.22
C TYR A 366 16.29 -6.57 11.44
N VAL A 367 16.21 -5.42 10.76
CA VAL A 367 15.01 -5.02 10.00
C VAL A 367 14.71 -6.04 8.90
N GLN A 368 15.73 -6.49 8.17
CA GLN A 368 15.56 -7.51 7.15
C GLN A 368 15.11 -8.86 7.73
N SER A 369 15.62 -9.24 8.91
CA SER A 369 15.14 -10.45 9.60
C SER A 369 13.71 -10.27 10.04
N ALA A 370 13.37 -9.17 10.72
CA ALA A 370 12.02 -8.88 11.17
C ALA A 370 11.01 -8.89 10.03
N GLU A 371 11.37 -8.40 8.84
CA GLU A 371 10.50 -8.45 7.67
C GLU A 371 10.40 -9.83 7.01
N ARG A 372 11.46 -10.65 7.05
CA ARG A 372 11.42 -12.06 6.59
C ARG A 372 10.65 -12.93 7.58
N ASP A 373 10.90 -12.72 8.86
CA ASP A 373 10.19 -13.33 9.95
C ASP A 373 8.74 -12.84 9.94
N ASP A 374 8.38 -11.60 9.58
CA ASP A 374 6.96 -11.24 9.37
C ASP A 374 6.35 -11.88 8.11
N ALA A 375 7.18 -12.31 7.14
CA ALA A 375 6.72 -13.09 5.99
C ALA A 375 6.52 -14.59 6.32
N ASP A 376 7.25 -15.14 7.30
CA ASP A 376 7.18 -16.55 7.74
C ASP A 376 6.52 -16.77 9.12
N VAL A 377 6.37 -15.72 9.92
CA VAL A 377 5.75 -15.74 11.24
C VAL A 377 4.28 -15.45 11.05
N ARG A 378 3.55 -16.56 11.17
CA ARG A 378 2.15 -16.64 11.56
C ARG A 378 1.93 -15.90 12.89
N HIS A 379 1.99 -14.57 12.90
CA HIS A 379 1.43 -13.76 13.97
C HIS A 379 -0.09 -13.71 13.76
N GLY A 380 -0.87 -13.87 14.83
CA GLY A 380 -2.33 -14.02 14.81
C GLY A 380 -3.13 -12.76 14.42
N TRP A 381 -2.59 -11.92 13.52
CA TRP A 381 -3.20 -10.69 13.01
C TRP A 381 -2.98 -10.64 11.49
N HIS A 382 -4.05 -10.62 10.71
CA HIS A 382 -3.97 -10.50 9.24
C HIS A 382 -3.63 -9.06 8.86
N GLY A 383 -2.40 -8.80 8.43
CA GLY A 383 -1.94 -7.49 7.98
C GLY A 383 -1.68 -7.42 6.48
N LEU A 384 -1.68 -6.19 5.93
CA LEU A 384 -1.11 -5.88 4.62
C LEU A 384 0.17 -5.07 4.84
N SER A 385 1.22 -5.36 4.08
CA SER A 385 2.36 -4.44 3.99
C SER A 385 1.89 -3.11 3.38
N TRP A 386 2.54 -2.00 3.72
CA TRP A 386 2.20 -0.70 3.13
C TRP A 386 2.37 -0.66 1.61
N VAL A 387 3.29 -1.47 1.07
CA VAL A 387 3.46 -1.63 -0.38
C VAL A 387 2.22 -2.29 -0.99
N HIS A 388 1.74 -3.39 -0.40
CA HIS A 388 0.53 -4.05 -0.87
C HIS A 388 -0.71 -3.17 -0.67
N PHE A 389 -0.79 -2.42 0.43
CA PHE A 389 -1.87 -1.46 0.68
C PHE A 389 -1.89 -0.37 -0.39
N ASP A 390 -0.74 0.21 -0.74
CA ASP A 390 -0.65 1.26 -1.76
C ASP A 390 -0.91 0.73 -3.17
N GLU A 391 -0.40 -0.45 -3.51
CA GLU A 391 -0.68 -1.14 -4.77
C GLU A 391 -2.18 -1.35 -4.95
N LEU A 392 -2.85 -1.80 -3.87
CA LEU A 392 -4.30 -1.96 -3.87
C LEU A 392 -5.01 -0.60 -3.90
N ALA A 393 -4.54 0.43 -3.19
CA ALA A 393 -5.13 1.77 -3.19
C ALA A 393 -5.07 2.46 -4.56
N ALA A 394 -4.08 2.13 -5.40
CA ALA A 394 -3.99 2.59 -6.78
C ALA A 394 -4.96 1.86 -7.74
N GLY A 395 -5.75 0.90 -7.26
CA GLY A 395 -6.64 0.09 -8.11
C GLY A 395 -5.99 -1.17 -8.67
N HIS A 396 -4.70 -1.37 -8.48
CA HIS A 396 -3.99 -2.57 -8.95
C HIS A 396 -3.95 -3.64 -7.84
N GLY A 397 -3.08 -4.63 -7.98
CA GLY A 397 -2.88 -5.66 -6.95
C GLY A 397 -1.97 -6.75 -7.46
N SER A 398 -0.76 -6.84 -6.92
CA SER A 398 0.16 -7.93 -7.21
C SER A 398 -0.37 -9.27 -6.69
N THR A 399 0.17 -10.37 -7.20
CA THR A 399 -0.14 -11.71 -6.68
C THR A 399 0.09 -11.81 -5.17
N ALA A 400 1.11 -11.16 -4.64
CA ALA A 400 1.41 -11.15 -3.20
C ALA A 400 0.36 -10.37 -2.39
N ALA A 401 -0.09 -9.22 -2.90
CA ALA A 401 -1.16 -8.45 -2.28
C ALA A 401 -2.47 -9.25 -2.22
N VAL A 402 -2.88 -9.88 -3.32
CA VAL A 402 -4.11 -10.69 -3.39
C VAL A 402 -4.03 -11.94 -2.51
N ARG A 403 -2.88 -12.61 -2.42
CA ARG A 403 -2.68 -13.74 -1.49
C ARG A 403 -2.83 -13.31 -0.02
N SER A 404 -2.40 -12.09 0.31
CA SER A 404 -2.56 -11.53 1.66
C SER A 404 -4.05 -11.32 1.98
N LEU A 405 -4.83 -10.78 1.03
CA LEU A 405 -6.28 -10.67 1.14
C LEU A 405 -6.95 -12.04 1.31
N ALA A 406 -6.55 -13.03 0.50
CA ALA A 406 -7.08 -14.39 0.57
C ALA A 406 -6.81 -15.06 1.93
N ALA A 407 -5.61 -14.86 2.49
CA ALA A 407 -5.26 -15.38 3.82
C ALA A 407 -6.16 -14.77 4.92
N ALA A 408 -6.43 -13.45 4.84
CA ALA A 408 -7.35 -12.79 5.77
C ALA A 408 -8.79 -13.34 5.66
N GLN A 409 -9.27 -13.53 4.43
CA GLN A 409 -10.60 -14.09 4.16
C GLN A 409 -10.72 -15.54 4.66
N ASN A 410 -9.68 -16.36 4.50
CA ASN A 410 -9.67 -17.74 5.00
C ASN A 410 -9.80 -17.80 6.53
N SER A 411 -9.22 -16.85 7.27
CA SER A 411 -9.40 -16.80 8.72
C SER A 411 -10.79 -16.34 9.14
N GLN A 412 -11.40 -15.38 8.41
CA GLN A 412 -12.79 -15.03 8.65
C GLN A 412 -13.71 -16.23 8.40
N ARG A 413 -13.50 -16.96 7.31
CA ARG A 413 -14.21 -18.20 7.00
C ARG A 413 -14.04 -19.26 8.09
N ARG A 414 -12.82 -19.41 8.63
CA ARG A 414 -12.55 -20.33 9.75
C ARG A 414 -13.34 -19.94 11.01
N ALA A 415 -13.39 -18.65 11.35
CA ALA A 415 -14.17 -18.15 12.48
C ALA A 415 -15.69 -18.37 12.27
N LEU A 416 -16.18 -18.12 11.05
CA LEU A 416 -17.58 -18.32 10.68
C LEU A 416 -17.96 -19.80 10.67
N LEU A 417 -17.09 -20.70 10.20
CA LEU A 417 -17.28 -22.15 10.31
C LEU A 417 -17.45 -22.58 11.78
N ALA A 418 -16.61 -22.06 12.67
CA ALA A 418 -16.73 -22.35 14.10
C ALA A 418 -18.05 -21.80 14.69
N ALA A 419 -18.50 -20.62 14.23
CA ALA A 419 -19.79 -20.06 14.62
C ALA A 419 -20.98 -20.89 14.10
N ALA A 420 -20.94 -21.31 12.83
CA ALA A 420 -21.93 -22.18 12.21
C ALA A 420 -22.06 -23.51 12.95
N ARG A 421 -20.94 -24.16 13.32
CA ARG A 421 -20.94 -25.36 14.16
C ARG A 421 -21.63 -25.13 15.50
N ARG A 422 -21.33 -24.01 16.17
CA ARG A 422 -21.97 -23.68 17.46
C ARG A 422 -23.48 -23.48 17.30
N ALA A 423 -23.91 -22.81 16.23
CA ALA A 423 -25.33 -22.63 15.93
C ALA A 423 -26.03 -23.98 15.69
N ASP A 424 -25.40 -24.89 14.95
CA ASP A 424 -25.90 -26.24 14.72
C ASP A 424 -26.03 -27.05 16.02
N THR A 425 -25.03 -26.99 16.91
CA THR A 425 -25.03 -27.74 18.19
C THR A 425 -26.06 -27.26 19.22
N ARG A 426 -26.51 -26.00 19.16
CA ARG A 426 -27.42 -25.43 20.18
C ARG A 426 -28.91 -25.68 19.91
N GLY A 427 -29.29 -26.03 18.67
CA GLY A 427 -30.67 -26.31 18.26
C GLY A 427 -31.65 -25.11 18.39
N PRO A 428 -32.81 -25.11 17.70
CA PRO A 428 -33.85 -24.12 17.97
C PRO A 428 -34.47 -24.38 19.35
N GLY A 429 -34.50 -23.35 20.20
CA GLY A 429 -34.99 -23.42 21.59
C GLY A 429 -36.51 -23.66 21.76
N VAL A 430 -37.14 -24.51 20.95
CA VAL A 430 -38.52 -24.98 21.17
C VAL A 430 -38.59 -26.48 20.89
N ARG A 431 -38.57 -27.29 21.97
CA ARG A 431 -38.98 -28.69 21.91
C ARG A 431 -40.51 -28.74 21.78
N VAL A 432 -41.03 -29.01 20.58
CA VAL A 432 -42.38 -29.56 20.44
C VAL A 432 -42.26 -31.08 20.62
N PRO A 433 -42.88 -31.70 21.63
CA PRO A 433 -42.81 -33.14 21.81
C PRO A 433 -43.59 -33.85 20.68
N GLY A 434 -42.94 -34.79 19.98
CA GLY A 434 -43.65 -35.81 19.21
C GLY A 434 -43.43 -35.87 17.69
N ASN A 435 -42.58 -35.03 17.08
CA ASN A 435 -42.23 -35.21 15.66
C ASN A 435 -40.79 -34.76 15.38
N PRO A 436 -39.83 -35.67 15.10
CA PRO A 436 -38.50 -35.26 14.68
C PRO A 436 -38.60 -34.58 13.31
N VAL A 437 -38.22 -33.31 13.25
CA VAL A 437 -38.02 -32.58 11.98
C VAL A 437 -36.77 -33.17 11.32
N PRO A 438 -36.82 -33.64 10.05
CA PRO A 438 -35.63 -34.07 9.31
C PRO A 438 -34.58 -32.94 9.25
N GLY A 439 -33.28 -33.24 9.37
CA GLY A 439 -32.22 -32.21 9.34
C GLY A 439 -31.87 -31.59 10.71
N GLY A 440 -32.14 -32.32 11.79
CA GLY A 440 -31.82 -31.89 13.15
C GLY A 440 -30.30 -31.92 13.48
N PRO A 441 -29.86 -31.35 14.61
CA PRO A 441 -28.46 -31.31 15.04
C PRO A 441 -27.72 -32.66 15.06
N ALA A 442 -28.45 -33.77 15.18
CA ALA A 442 -27.90 -35.13 15.21
C ALA A 442 -27.45 -35.63 13.82
N ASP A 443 -28.03 -35.13 12.72
CA ASP A 443 -27.73 -35.59 11.36
C ASP A 443 -26.47 -34.91 10.77
N ALA A 444 -26.06 -33.76 11.32
CA ALA A 444 -24.89 -33.00 10.84
C ALA A 444 -23.58 -33.29 11.60
N ALA A 445 -23.65 -33.98 12.74
CA ALA A 445 -22.50 -34.23 13.61
C ALA A 445 -21.35 -34.99 12.90
N PRO A 446 -21.59 -36.07 12.12
CA PRO A 446 -20.51 -36.76 11.41
C PRO A 446 -19.79 -35.86 10.40
N GLY A 447 -20.52 -34.95 9.74
CA GLY A 447 -19.94 -33.98 8.82
C GLY A 447 -19.05 -32.96 9.55
N TRP A 448 -19.49 -32.46 10.70
CA TRP A 448 -18.67 -31.55 11.52
C TRP A 448 -17.44 -32.23 12.10
N ASP A 449 -17.55 -33.47 12.55
CA ASP A 449 -16.41 -34.27 13.02
C ASP A 449 -15.40 -34.48 11.89
N ALA A 450 -15.88 -34.75 10.66
CA ALA A 450 -15.03 -34.84 9.48
C ALA A 450 -14.34 -33.50 9.16
N VAL A 451 -15.04 -32.36 9.21
CA VAL A 451 -14.44 -31.02 9.02
C VAL A 451 -13.35 -30.75 10.06
N LEU A 452 -13.55 -31.14 11.32
CA LEU A 452 -12.57 -30.97 12.40
C LEU A 452 -11.35 -31.89 12.25
N ALA A 453 -11.56 -33.05 11.62
CA ALA A 453 -10.51 -34.03 11.35
C ALA A 453 -9.77 -33.78 10.02
N LEU A 454 -10.14 -32.74 9.24
CA LEU A 454 -9.49 -32.45 7.97
C LEU A 454 -8.00 -32.18 8.15
N PRO A 455 -7.12 -32.80 7.33
CA PRO A 455 -5.74 -32.37 7.21
C PRO A 455 -5.65 -30.90 6.80
N ALA A 456 -4.55 -30.23 7.17
CA ALA A 456 -4.37 -28.80 6.89
C ALA A 456 -4.57 -28.44 5.41
N ALA A 457 -4.03 -29.24 4.49
CA ALA A 457 -4.20 -29.01 3.04
C ALA A 457 -5.66 -29.09 2.59
N ALA A 458 -6.45 -30.03 3.13
CA ALA A 458 -7.86 -30.16 2.81
C ALA A 458 -8.67 -29.01 3.41
N LEU A 459 -8.33 -28.60 4.63
CA LEU A 459 -8.93 -27.44 5.27
C LEU A 459 -8.66 -26.14 4.48
N ASP A 460 -7.45 -25.95 3.96
CA ASP A 460 -7.11 -24.78 3.15
C ASP A 460 -7.92 -24.73 1.85
N VAL A 461 -8.12 -25.89 1.20
CA VAL A 461 -8.98 -26.00 0.02
C VAL A 461 -10.44 -25.67 0.35
N LEU A 462 -10.94 -26.13 1.49
CA LEU A 462 -12.28 -25.78 1.96
C LEU A 462 -12.41 -24.28 2.24
N LEU A 463 -11.45 -23.69 2.97
CA LEU A 463 -11.46 -22.27 3.30
C LEU A 463 -11.30 -21.37 2.07
N ALA A 464 -10.69 -21.86 1.00
CA ALA A 464 -10.60 -21.15 -0.26
C ALA A 464 -11.93 -21.08 -1.04
N ASP A 465 -12.92 -21.91 -0.69
CA ASP A 465 -14.22 -21.91 -1.36
C ASP A 465 -14.96 -20.56 -1.19
N PRO A 466 -15.39 -19.93 -2.29
CA PRO A 466 -15.98 -18.60 -2.22
C PRO A 466 -17.34 -18.58 -1.50
N TYR A 467 -18.16 -19.62 -1.64
CA TYR A 467 -19.52 -19.66 -1.10
C TYR A 467 -19.60 -20.17 0.34
N LEU A 468 -18.51 -20.73 0.87
CA LEU A 468 -18.43 -21.18 2.26
C LEU A 468 -18.86 -20.11 3.27
N ARG A 469 -18.44 -18.85 3.08
CA ARG A 469 -18.82 -17.73 3.95
C ARG A 469 -20.31 -17.40 3.84
N VAL A 470 -20.86 -17.41 2.63
CA VAL A 470 -22.30 -17.19 2.38
C VAL A 470 -23.12 -18.23 3.12
N TRP A 471 -22.76 -19.50 2.97
CA TRP A 471 -23.40 -20.60 3.68
C TRP A 471 -23.26 -20.47 5.21
N ALA A 472 -22.06 -20.23 5.72
CA ALA A 472 -21.80 -20.17 7.15
C ALA A 472 -22.57 -19.01 7.84
N LEU A 473 -22.72 -17.88 7.16
CA LEU A 473 -23.55 -16.77 7.63
C LEU A 473 -25.04 -17.14 7.69
N ALA A 474 -25.54 -17.89 6.71
CA ALA A 474 -26.92 -18.36 6.68
C ALA A 474 -27.23 -19.33 7.85
N CYS A 475 -26.24 -20.08 8.35
CA CYS A 475 -26.40 -20.90 9.55
C CYS A 475 -26.64 -20.10 10.85
N GLY A 476 -26.09 -18.88 10.93
CA GLY A 476 -26.19 -18.02 12.11
C GLY A 476 -27.46 -17.16 12.17
N GLN A 477 -28.21 -17.06 11.07
CA GLN A 477 -29.40 -16.23 10.96
C GLN A 477 -30.67 -17.11 11.04
N SER A 478 -31.73 -16.62 11.70
CA SER A 478 -33.05 -17.27 11.80
C SER A 478 -33.83 -17.20 10.47
N VAL A 479 -33.21 -17.61 9.36
CA VAL A 479 -33.81 -17.54 8.02
C VAL A 479 -34.73 -18.74 7.81
N ARG A 480 -35.93 -18.50 7.24
CA ARG A 480 -36.98 -19.51 6.98
C ARG A 480 -36.56 -20.67 6.05
N ARG A 481 -35.40 -20.58 5.39
CA ARG A 481 -34.79 -21.63 4.57
C ARG A 481 -33.36 -21.85 5.03
N ARG A 482 -33.17 -22.66 6.07
CA ARG A 482 -31.83 -23.15 6.44
C ARG A 482 -31.32 -23.99 5.26
N ALA A 483 -30.16 -23.65 4.72
CA ALA A 483 -29.49 -24.51 3.76
C ALA A 483 -28.89 -25.72 4.49
N GLU A 484 -29.72 -26.73 4.78
CA GLU A 484 -29.32 -28.01 5.40
C GLU A 484 -28.22 -28.70 4.57
N GLY A 485 -27.13 -29.23 5.18
CA GLY A 485 -26.29 -30.26 4.54
C GLY A 485 -24.79 -29.99 4.28
N HIS A 486 -24.24 -28.82 4.59
CA HIS A 486 -22.89 -28.47 4.08
C HIS A 486 -21.70 -29.16 4.75
N PRO A 487 -21.67 -29.51 6.05
CA PRO A 487 -20.43 -30.00 6.67
C PRO A 487 -19.92 -31.31 6.05
N ALA A 488 -20.81 -32.26 5.76
CA ALA A 488 -20.45 -33.52 5.12
C ALA A 488 -20.02 -33.32 3.66
N GLU A 489 -20.79 -32.52 2.91
CA GLU A 489 -20.49 -32.12 1.53
C GLU A 489 -19.12 -31.44 1.41
N ALA A 490 -18.87 -30.44 2.26
CA ALA A 490 -17.62 -29.69 2.36
C ALA A 490 -16.42 -30.59 2.69
N ALA A 491 -16.56 -31.47 3.69
CA ALA A 491 -15.48 -32.38 4.08
C ALA A 491 -15.15 -33.38 2.95
N LEU A 492 -16.16 -33.95 2.30
CA LEU A 492 -15.97 -34.85 1.15
C LEU A 492 -15.30 -34.13 -0.02
N SER A 493 -15.75 -32.91 -0.35
CA SER A 493 -15.12 -32.09 -1.39
C SER A 493 -13.66 -31.79 -1.09
N ALA A 494 -13.37 -31.37 0.14
CA ALA A 494 -12.01 -31.05 0.58
C ALA A 494 -11.06 -32.25 0.48
N VAL A 495 -11.52 -33.42 0.92
CA VAL A 495 -10.75 -34.67 0.87
C VAL A 495 -10.54 -35.14 -0.57
N ALA A 496 -11.58 -35.10 -1.41
CA ALA A 496 -11.48 -35.51 -2.81
C ALA A 496 -10.52 -34.60 -3.60
N ARG A 497 -10.51 -33.28 -3.33
CA ARG A 497 -9.61 -32.34 -4.02
C ARG A 497 -8.16 -32.43 -3.57
N THR A 498 -7.88 -33.10 -2.44
CA THR A 498 -6.52 -33.22 -1.87
C THR A 498 -5.95 -34.64 -1.90
N GLY A 499 -6.70 -35.63 -2.40
CA GLY A 499 -6.18 -36.99 -2.59
C GLY A 499 -6.25 -37.86 -1.34
N GLY A 500 -7.37 -37.84 -0.61
CA GLY A 500 -7.57 -38.65 0.60
C GLY A 500 -8.77 -39.60 0.55
N ARG A 501 -9.09 -40.25 1.67
CA ARG A 501 -10.25 -41.15 1.78
C ARG A 501 -11.19 -40.74 2.90
N LEU A 502 -12.47 -40.52 2.57
CA LEU A 502 -13.53 -40.20 3.53
C LEU A 502 -14.86 -40.75 3.02
N THR A 503 -15.60 -41.46 3.87
CA THR A 503 -16.94 -41.95 3.57
C THR A 503 -17.93 -41.34 4.55
N LEU A 504 -18.96 -40.68 4.04
CA LEU A 504 -20.04 -40.09 4.86
C LEU A 504 -21.41 -40.39 4.25
N ALA A 505 -22.41 -40.53 5.10
CA ALA A 505 -23.81 -40.43 4.68
C ALA A 505 -24.17 -38.95 4.57
N VAL A 506 -24.59 -38.52 3.38
CA VAL A 506 -24.86 -37.11 3.06
C VAL A 506 -26.36 -36.91 2.91
N PRO A 507 -26.99 -35.98 3.68
CA PRO A 507 -28.41 -35.69 3.54
C PRO A 507 -28.71 -35.02 2.19
N LEU A 508 -29.88 -35.33 1.63
CA LEU A 508 -30.34 -34.73 0.39
C LEU A 508 -30.87 -33.32 0.62
N ARG A 509 -30.45 -32.37 -0.21
CA ARG A 509 -31.00 -31.00 -0.26
C ARG A 509 -32.15 -30.94 -1.25
N HIS A 510 -33.33 -30.51 -0.80
CA HIS A 510 -34.47 -30.27 -1.69
C HIS A 510 -34.42 -28.83 -2.21
N GLY A 511 -34.18 -28.69 -3.52
CA GLY A 511 -34.18 -27.40 -4.23
C GLY A 511 -35.24 -27.34 -5.32
N ALA A 512 -35.32 -26.20 -6.00
CA ALA A 512 -36.24 -25.98 -7.13
C ALA A 512 -35.98 -26.95 -8.29
N GLU A 513 -34.77 -27.49 -8.40
CA GLU A 513 -34.35 -28.42 -9.46
C GLU A 513 -34.42 -29.90 -9.03
N GLY A 514 -34.89 -30.20 -7.81
CA GLY A 514 -35.02 -31.55 -7.27
C GLY A 514 -34.19 -31.79 -6.00
N ALA A 515 -34.15 -33.05 -5.53
CA ALA A 515 -33.31 -33.48 -4.42
C ALA A 515 -31.87 -33.73 -4.89
N ALA A 516 -30.86 -33.15 -4.24
CA ALA A 516 -29.47 -33.27 -4.67
C ALA A 516 -28.46 -33.30 -3.52
N VAL A 517 -27.27 -33.84 -3.81
CA VAL A 517 -26.05 -33.65 -3.03
C VAL A 517 -25.15 -32.68 -3.78
N HIS A 518 -24.72 -31.61 -3.13
CA HIS A 518 -23.83 -30.61 -3.72
C HIS A 518 -22.43 -30.74 -3.12
N LEU A 519 -21.42 -30.94 -3.95
CA LEU A 519 -20.03 -31.07 -3.53
C LEU A 519 -19.29 -29.81 -3.99
N PRO A 520 -19.08 -28.83 -3.08
CA PRO A 520 -18.47 -27.53 -3.42
C PRO A 520 -17.16 -27.71 -4.19
N GLY A 521 -17.00 -26.94 -5.26
CA GLY A 521 -15.83 -27.01 -6.14
C GLY A 521 -15.67 -28.31 -6.95
N ILE A 522 -16.66 -29.21 -6.97
CA ILE A 522 -16.59 -30.47 -7.75
C ILE A 522 -17.83 -30.70 -8.62
N GLY A 523 -19.04 -30.54 -8.08
CA GLY A 523 -20.27 -30.75 -8.85
C GLY A 523 -21.47 -31.16 -8.00
N ARG A 524 -22.51 -31.64 -8.67
CA ARG A 524 -23.80 -31.99 -8.05
C ARG A 524 -24.29 -33.35 -8.51
N LEU A 525 -24.78 -34.15 -7.57
CA LEU A 525 -25.53 -35.37 -7.84
C LEU A 525 -27.03 -35.12 -7.64
N LEU A 526 -27.79 -35.12 -8.73
CA LEU A 526 -29.22 -34.86 -8.75
C LEU A 526 -30.03 -36.16 -8.77
N LEU A 527 -31.09 -36.26 -7.99
CA LEU A 527 -32.04 -37.37 -8.02
C LEU A 527 -33.24 -37.01 -8.91
N ARG A 528 -33.58 -37.88 -9.86
CA ARG A 528 -34.79 -37.75 -10.68
C ARG A 528 -36.03 -38.11 -9.85
N ASP A 529 -37.01 -37.22 -9.82
CA ASP A 529 -38.33 -37.52 -9.26
C ASP A 529 -39.03 -38.58 -10.11
N GLY A 530 -39.00 -39.83 -9.66
CA GLY A 530 -39.65 -40.94 -10.37
C GLY A 530 -39.15 -42.33 -10.00
N GLY A 531 -39.44 -42.79 -8.78
CA GLY A 531 -39.25 -44.18 -8.36
C GLY A 531 -39.85 -44.42 -6.99
N ARG A 532 -40.77 -45.38 -6.87
CA ARG A 532 -41.57 -45.68 -5.68
C ARG A 532 -40.70 -46.19 -4.52
N ASP A 533 -41.24 -46.03 -3.32
CA ASP A 533 -40.65 -46.19 -1.98
C ASP A 533 -39.74 -45.03 -1.53
N ARG A 534 -40.08 -44.46 -0.37
CA ARG A 534 -39.43 -43.29 0.25
C ARG A 534 -37.91 -43.39 0.09
N PRO A 535 -37.26 -42.54 -0.73
CA PRO A 535 -35.81 -42.61 -0.86
C PRO A 535 -35.19 -42.42 0.52
N SER A 536 -34.17 -43.21 0.83
CA SER A 536 -33.29 -42.95 1.97
C SER A 536 -32.98 -41.46 2.02
N ARG A 537 -33.19 -40.81 3.17
CA ARG A 537 -32.95 -39.38 3.37
C ARG A 537 -31.48 -38.98 3.20
N THR A 538 -30.59 -39.95 3.05
CA THR A 538 -29.16 -39.79 2.90
C THR A 538 -28.60 -40.69 1.81
N VAL A 539 -27.55 -40.23 1.14
CA VAL A 539 -26.76 -40.98 0.15
C VAL A 539 -25.36 -41.19 0.70
N THR A 540 -24.83 -42.41 0.62
CA THR A 540 -23.45 -42.69 1.05
C THR A 540 -22.48 -42.27 -0.06
N VAL A 541 -21.62 -41.31 0.24
CA VAL A 541 -20.61 -40.79 -0.67
C VAL A 541 -19.23 -41.09 -0.09
N THR A 542 -18.34 -41.60 -0.94
CA THR A 542 -16.93 -41.84 -0.60
C THR A 542 -16.04 -40.99 -1.48
N ALA A 543 -15.28 -40.07 -0.89
CA ALA A 543 -14.07 -39.55 -1.50
C ALA A 543 -12.99 -40.63 -1.40
N ALA A 544 -12.42 -41.05 -2.52
CA ALA A 544 -11.32 -42.01 -2.59
C ALA A 544 -10.26 -41.46 -3.56
N ASP A 545 -9.16 -41.01 -2.99
CA ASP A 545 -8.11 -40.25 -3.68
C ASP A 545 -8.72 -38.99 -4.30
N THR A 546 -8.74 -38.90 -5.63
CA THR A 546 -9.35 -37.79 -6.39
C THR A 546 -10.71 -38.13 -6.99
N ALA A 547 -11.23 -39.34 -6.71
CA ALA A 547 -12.50 -39.82 -7.23
C ALA A 547 -13.61 -39.74 -6.17
N LEU A 548 -14.84 -39.58 -6.65
CA LEU A 548 -16.05 -39.68 -5.84
C LEU A 548 -16.78 -40.97 -6.20
N VAL A 549 -17.08 -41.79 -5.20
CA VAL A 549 -17.80 -43.05 -5.34
C VAL A 549 -19.13 -42.94 -4.62
N VAL A 550 -20.22 -43.21 -5.34
CA VAL A 550 -21.58 -43.21 -4.80
C VAL A 550 -22.19 -44.59 -5.00
N GLU A 551 -22.59 -45.22 -3.90
CA GLU A 551 -23.14 -46.59 -3.90
C GLU A 551 -22.28 -47.59 -4.69
N GLY A 552 -20.95 -47.45 -4.60
CA GLY A 552 -19.98 -48.31 -5.30
C GLY A 552 -19.69 -47.93 -6.75
N ARG A 553 -20.30 -46.86 -7.30
CA ARG A 553 -20.06 -46.35 -8.66
C ARG A 553 -19.16 -45.12 -8.64
N THR A 554 -18.11 -45.11 -9.46
CA THR A 554 -17.22 -43.95 -9.57
C THR A 554 -17.83 -42.86 -10.45
N LEU A 555 -18.20 -41.72 -9.86
CA LEU A 555 -18.80 -40.60 -10.59
C LEU A 555 -17.86 -40.06 -11.67
N GLY A 556 -18.43 -39.73 -12.83
CA GLY A 556 -17.68 -39.24 -14.00
C GLY A 556 -16.97 -40.32 -14.82
N ARG A 557 -16.80 -41.54 -14.28
CA ARG A 557 -16.25 -42.71 -15.02
C ARG A 557 -17.30 -43.77 -15.30
N GLU A 558 -18.15 -44.02 -14.32
CA GLU A 558 -19.24 -44.97 -14.38
C GLU A 558 -20.58 -44.24 -14.38
N ARG A 559 -21.60 -44.90 -14.92
CA ARG A 559 -22.98 -44.39 -14.84
C ARG A 559 -23.39 -44.36 -13.36
N PRO A 560 -23.92 -43.22 -12.85
CA PRO A 560 -24.46 -43.15 -11.49
C PRO A 560 -25.56 -44.21 -11.28
N PRO A 561 -25.88 -44.57 -10.02
CA PRO A 561 -27.00 -45.44 -9.69
C PRO A 561 -28.32 -45.00 -10.36
N ASP A 562 -29.21 -45.97 -10.59
CA ASP A 562 -30.48 -45.71 -11.27
C ASP A 562 -31.28 -44.62 -10.55
N GLY A 563 -31.79 -43.65 -11.34
CA GLY A 563 -32.49 -42.48 -10.80
C GLY A 563 -31.58 -41.30 -10.43
N MET A 564 -30.25 -41.43 -10.52
CA MET A 564 -29.31 -40.33 -10.24
C MET A 564 -28.63 -39.77 -11.50
N ILE A 565 -28.31 -38.48 -11.48
CA ILE A 565 -27.61 -37.75 -12.54
C ILE A 565 -26.42 -37.01 -11.92
N TRP A 566 -25.21 -37.32 -12.39
CA TRP A 566 -24.02 -36.55 -12.04
C TRP A 566 -23.84 -35.36 -12.97
N GLN A 567 -23.65 -34.18 -12.39
CA GLN A 567 -23.36 -32.93 -13.08
C GLN A 567 -22.03 -32.38 -12.57
N PRO A 568 -20.91 -32.56 -13.28
CA PRO A 568 -19.63 -32.02 -12.86
C PRO A 568 -19.64 -30.48 -12.94
N LEU A 569 -18.94 -29.83 -12.02
CA LEU A 569 -18.60 -28.43 -12.13
C LEU A 569 -17.73 -28.24 -13.37
N ARG A 570 -17.99 -27.17 -14.13
CA ARG A 570 -17.29 -26.88 -15.37
C ARG A 570 -16.33 -25.73 -15.16
N HIS A 571 -15.24 -25.73 -15.91
CA HIS A 571 -14.16 -24.77 -15.76
C HIS A 571 -13.94 -24.01 -17.06
N LEU A 572 -13.60 -22.73 -16.93
CA LEU A 572 -13.12 -21.88 -17.99
C LEU A 572 -11.61 -21.79 -17.84
N SER A 573 -10.89 -22.46 -18.75
CA SER A 573 -9.43 -22.51 -18.71
C SER A 573 -8.85 -21.65 -19.84
N ALA A 574 -7.89 -20.79 -19.48
CA ALA A 574 -7.11 -19.97 -20.41
C ALA A 574 -5.65 -19.91 -19.91
N ASP A 575 -4.76 -19.27 -20.67
CA ASP A 575 -3.32 -19.26 -20.35
C ASP A 575 -3.05 -18.69 -18.94
N GLY A 576 -2.58 -19.54 -18.03
CA GLY A 576 -2.28 -19.17 -16.64
C GLY A 576 -3.49 -18.90 -15.74
N LEU A 577 -4.72 -19.19 -16.18
CA LEU A 577 -5.94 -18.98 -15.39
C LEU A 577 -6.96 -20.11 -15.58
N ASP A 578 -7.45 -20.66 -14.47
CA ASP A 578 -8.53 -21.65 -14.45
C ASP A 578 -9.60 -21.23 -13.43
N VAL A 579 -10.84 -21.08 -13.90
CA VAL A 579 -11.94 -20.51 -13.12
C VAL A 579 -13.16 -21.41 -13.24
N ALA A 580 -13.80 -21.74 -12.12
CA ALA A 580 -15.05 -22.48 -12.14
C ALA A 580 -16.18 -21.61 -12.74
N LEU A 581 -16.95 -22.15 -13.69
CA LEU A 581 -18.23 -21.58 -14.10
C LEU A 581 -19.33 -22.28 -13.29
N ASP A 582 -19.72 -21.69 -12.16
CA ASP A 582 -20.57 -22.34 -11.18
C ASP A 582 -22.06 -22.01 -11.40
N ASP A 583 -22.75 -22.93 -12.06
CA ASP A 583 -24.21 -22.95 -12.21
C ASP A 583 -24.90 -23.98 -11.29
N LEU A 584 -24.20 -24.47 -10.26
CA LEU A 584 -24.64 -25.59 -9.42
C LEU A 584 -24.75 -25.25 -7.94
N ASP A 585 -23.86 -24.42 -7.38
CA ASP A 585 -23.78 -24.19 -5.93
C ASP A 585 -25.08 -23.57 -5.38
N PRO A 586 -25.63 -24.08 -4.26
CA PRO A 586 -26.90 -23.59 -3.73
C PRO A 586 -26.82 -22.20 -3.09
N SER A 587 -25.63 -21.70 -2.77
CA SER A 587 -25.37 -20.38 -2.20
C SER A 587 -24.94 -19.33 -3.23
N ARG A 588 -25.00 -19.66 -4.53
CA ARG A 588 -24.64 -18.76 -5.64
C ARG A 588 -25.65 -17.64 -5.92
N ASP A 589 -26.77 -17.58 -5.21
CA ASP A 589 -27.80 -16.53 -5.36
C ASP A 589 -27.49 -15.25 -4.54
N CYS A 590 -26.27 -15.12 -4.00
CA CYS A 590 -25.83 -14.03 -3.13
C CYS A 590 -25.56 -12.68 -3.82
N TYR A 591 -25.86 -12.56 -5.12
CA TYR A 591 -25.52 -11.39 -5.94
C TYR A 591 -26.68 -10.41 -6.14
N GLY A 592 -27.87 -10.70 -5.62
CA GLY A 592 -29.07 -9.87 -5.82
C GLY A 592 -29.71 -10.00 -7.22
N TYR A 593 -29.14 -10.83 -8.08
CA TYR A 593 -29.67 -11.22 -9.39
C TYR A 593 -29.94 -12.72 -9.41
N ALA A 594 -30.91 -13.14 -10.24
CA ALA A 594 -31.22 -14.55 -10.41
C ALA A 594 -30.04 -15.28 -11.10
N PRO A 595 -29.50 -16.35 -10.51
CA PRO A 595 -28.49 -17.16 -11.16
C PRO A 595 -29.14 -18.05 -12.23
N ARG A 596 -28.37 -18.36 -13.29
CA ARG A 596 -28.82 -19.28 -14.33
C ARG A 596 -29.03 -20.70 -13.76
N PRO A 597 -30.00 -21.46 -14.31
CA PRO A 597 -30.03 -22.91 -14.13
C PRO A 597 -28.83 -23.54 -14.86
N ARG A 598 -28.66 -24.86 -14.72
CA ARG A 598 -27.59 -25.60 -15.41
C ARG A 598 -27.54 -25.26 -16.89
N LEU A 599 -26.42 -24.68 -17.35
CA LEU A 599 -26.26 -24.25 -18.74
C LEU A 599 -26.19 -25.46 -19.68
N SER A 600 -26.78 -25.32 -20.86
CA SER A 600 -26.59 -26.28 -21.94
C SER A 600 -25.12 -26.34 -22.39
N GLU A 601 -24.74 -27.41 -23.08
CA GLU A 601 -23.40 -27.56 -23.66
C GLU A 601 -23.06 -26.42 -24.64
N ALA A 602 -24.05 -25.98 -25.43
CA ALA A 602 -23.86 -24.90 -26.39
C ALA A 602 -23.64 -23.53 -25.70
N GLU A 603 -24.27 -23.29 -24.56
CA GLU A 603 -24.07 -22.07 -23.78
C GLU A 603 -22.71 -22.09 -23.07
N PHE A 604 -22.32 -23.24 -22.53
CA PHE A 604 -21.00 -23.40 -21.92
C PHE A 604 -19.86 -23.15 -22.91
N ARG A 605 -19.93 -23.71 -24.13
CA ARG A 605 -18.92 -23.43 -25.17
C ARG A 605 -18.83 -21.97 -25.57
N ARG A 606 -19.93 -21.23 -25.50
CA ARG A 606 -19.91 -19.77 -25.73
C ARG A 606 -19.18 -19.05 -24.61
N TRP A 607 -19.40 -19.45 -23.36
CA TRP A 607 -18.63 -18.96 -22.21
C TRP A 607 -17.14 -19.24 -22.37
N GLU A 608 -16.74 -20.46 -22.73
CA GLU A 608 -15.32 -20.82 -22.94
C GLU A 608 -14.67 -19.93 -24.00
N ALA A 609 -15.32 -19.80 -25.17
CA ALA A 609 -14.78 -18.98 -26.27
C ALA A 609 -14.67 -17.49 -25.90
N MET A 610 -15.69 -16.95 -25.21
CA MET A 610 -15.71 -15.55 -24.81
C MET A 610 -14.69 -15.26 -23.70
N PHE A 611 -14.57 -16.16 -22.72
CA PHE A 611 -13.65 -16.04 -21.60
C PHE A 611 -12.19 -16.10 -22.07
N ALA A 612 -11.85 -17.02 -22.97
CA ALA A 612 -10.49 -17.11 -23.51
C ALA A 612 -10.06 -15.80 -24.22
N GLN A 613 -10.96 -15.20 -25.00
CA GLN A 613 -10.72 -13.91 -25.66
C GLN A 613 -10.64 -12.75 -24.66
N ALA A 614 -11.54 -12.71 -23.68
CA ALA A 614 -11.55 -11.68 -22.64
C ALA A 614 -10.28 -11.73 -21.77
N TRP A 615 -9.83 -12.94 -21.42
CA TRP A 615 -8.61 -13.13 -20.65
C TRP A 615 -7.36 -12.74 -21.43
N GLU A 616 -7.32 -13.05 -22.73
CA GLU A 616 -6.22 -12.61 -23.60
C GLU A 616 -6.11 -11.07 -23.63
N LEU A 617 -7.24 -10.36 -23.74
CA LEU A 617 -7.27 -8.90 -23.64
C LEU A 617 -6.76 -8.41 -22.27
N ILE A 618 -7.20 -9.04 -21.18
CA ILE A 618 -6.74 -8.67 -19.83
C ILE A 618 -5.23 -8.84 -19.68
N ARG A 619 -4.69 -9.97 -20.16
CA ARG A 619 -3.26 -10.29 -20.02
C ARG A 619 -2.37 -9.39 -20.88
N THR A 620 -2.83 -9.03 -22.08
CA THR A 620 -2.01 -8.31 -23.06
C THR A 620 -2.19 -6.80 -23.01
N GLU A 621 -3.42 -6.32 -22.84
CA GLU A 621 -3.75 -4.89 -22.86
C GLU A 621 -3.98 -4.32 -21.45
N TYR A 622 -4.51 -5.11 -20.52
CA TYR A 622 -4.83 -4.69 -19.14
C TYR A 622 -3.90 -5.33 -18.10
N ALA A 623 -2.60 -5.46 -18.44
CA ALA A 623 -1.62 -6.28 -17.72
C ALA A 623 -1.50 -5.95 -16.22
N ASP A 624 -1.71 -4.69 -15.83
CA ASP A 624 -1.66 -4.23 -14.43
C ASP A 624 -2.78 -4.83 -13.56
N TYR A 625 -3.87 -5.31 -14.19
CA TYR A 625 -4.98 -6.00 -13.51
C TYR A 625 -4.86 -7.53 -13.58
N ALA A 626 -4.15 -8.06 -14.58
CA ALA A 626 -4.06 -9.49 -14.86
C ALA A 626 -3.49 -10.28 -13.68
N GLN A 627 -2.40 -9.81 -13.06
CA GLN A 627 -1.76 -10.53 -11.95
C GLN A 627 -2.69 -10.70 -10.74
N GLY A 628 -3.49 -9.67 -10.44
CA GLY A 628 -4.43 -9.69 -9.33
C GLY A 628 -5.59 -10.64 -9.61
N ILE A 629 -6.17 -10.57 -10.81
CA ILE A 629 -7.27 -11.46 -11.22
C ILE A 629 -6.79 -12.91 -11.22
N ALA A 630 -5.64 -13.22 -11.84
CA ALA A 630 -5.10 -14.58 -11.87
C ALA A 630 -4.81 -15.15 -10.48
N ALA A 631 -4.47 -14.29 -9.52
CA ALA A 631 -4.13 -14.71 -8.17
C ALA A 631 -5.34 -15.02 -7.28
N GLY A 632 -6.54 -14.53 -7.61
CA GLY A 632 -7.67 -14.68 -6.69
C GLY A 632 -9.07 -14.74 -7.29
N LEU A 633 -9.26 -14.61 -8.61
CA LEU A 633 -10.52 -15.00 -9.24
C LEU A 633 -10.53 -16.52 -9.37
N THR A 634 -11.53 -17.16 -8.76
CA THR A 634 -11.67 -18.62 -8.72
C THR A 634 -12.99 -19.10 -9.28
N THR A 635 -14.02 -18.25 -9.29
CA THR A 635 -15.37 -18.63 -9.75
C THR A 635 -16.07 -17.49 -10.49
N VAL A 636 -16.79 -17.83 -11.55
CA VAL A 636 -17.77 -16.98 -12.23
C VAL A 636 -19.13 -17.65 -12.12
N THR A 637 -20.13 -16.95 -11.57
CA THR A 637 -21.53 -17.40 -11.55
C THR A 637 -22.25 -16.82 -12.76
N PRO A 638 -22.83 -17.65 -13.65
CA PRO A 638 -23.66 -17.16 -14.73
C PRO A 638 -24.98 -16.61 -14.17
N LEU A 639 -25.29 -15.35 -14.46
CA LEU A 639 -26.53 -14.67 -14.08
C LEU A 639 -27.51 -14.54 -15.25
N ASP A 640 -28.78 -14.30 -14.94
CA ASP A 640 -29.78 -13.93 -15.93
C ASP A 640 -29.46 -12.53 -16.53
N PRO A 641 -29.61 -12.35 -17.86
CA PRO A 641 -29.45 -11.05 -18.49
C PRO A 641 -30.58 -10.09 -18.08
N ALA A 642 -30.30 -8.79 -18.08
CA ALA A 642 -31.34 -7.80 -17.82
C ALA A 642 -32.39 -7.78 -18.95
N PRO A 643 -33.69 -7.64 -18.64
CA PRO A 643 -34.72 -7.48 -19.65
C PRO A 643 -34.52 -6.23 -20.53
N SER A 644 -33.84 -5.20 -20.02
CA SER A 644 -33.49 -3.97 -20.76
C SER A 644 -32.41 -4.19 -21.81
N GLY A 645 -31.68 -5.29 -21.74
CA GLY A 645 -30.54 -5.58 -22.61
C GLY A 645 -29.23 -4.94 -22.18
N ASP A 646 -29.21 -4.30 -21.00
CA ASP A 646 -27.99 -3.82 -20.34
C ASP A 646 -27.15 -4.99 -19.80
N ASP A 647 -25.83 -4.80 -19.73
CA ASP A 647 -24.94 -5.80 -19.13
C ASP A 647 -25.22 -5.95 -17.62
N VAL A 648 -25.16 -7.19 -17.14
CA VAL A 648 -25.39 -7.53 -15.74
C VAL A 648 -24.14 -8.16 -15.15
N SER A 649 -23.60 -7.52 -14.12
CA SER A 649 -22.54 -8.05 -13.30
C SER A 649 -22.76 -7.63 -11.85
N ALA A 650 -22.24 -8.45 -10.93
CA ALA A 650 -22.37 -8.19 -9.50
C ALA A 650 -21.29 -8.92 -8.69
N THR A 651 -20.96 -8.31 -7.56
CA THR A 651 -20.07 -8.87 -6.55
C THR A 651 -20.79 -8.98 -5.21
N SER A 652 -20.49 -10.02 -4.46
CA SER A 652 -20.94 -10.18 -3.08
C SER A 652 -19.76 -10.01 -2.13
N ARG A 653 -19.89 -9.16 -1.10
CA ARG A 653 -18.88 -8.99 -0.04
C ARG A 653 -18.59 -10.28 0.71
N HIS A 654 -19.49 -11.26 0.62
CA HIS A 654 -19.37 -12.54 1.31
C HIS A 654 -18.77 -13.64 0.45
N ALA A 655 -18.56 -13.41 -0.85
CA ALA A 655 -18.07 -14.42 -1.80
C ALA A 655 -16.70 -14.05 -2.40
N PHE A 656 -15.69 -13.83 -1.55
CA PHE A 656 -14.35 -13.47 -2.02
C PHE A 656 -13.79 -14.50 -3.01
N GLY A 657 -13.37 -14.02 -4.17
CA GLY A 657 -12.86 -14.84 -5.27
C GLY A 657 -13.93 -15.30 -6.27
N ALA A 658 -15.19 -14.88 -6.10
CA ALA A 658 -16.27 -15.15 -7.03
C ALA A 658 -16.97 -13.87 -7.50
N VAL A 659 -17.36 -13.84 -8.78
CA VAL A 659 -18.13 -12.76 -9.40
C VAL A 659 -19.35 -13.33 -10.11
N GLY A 660 -20.46 -12.61 -10.12
CA GLY A 660 -21.66 -12.97 -10.89
C GLY A 660 -21.73 -12.14 -12.16
N ILE A 661 -21.86 -12.79 -13.33
CA ILE A 661 -21.90 -12.11 -14.64
C ILE A 661 -22.95 -12.78 -15.53
N ALA A 662 -23.83 -11.99 -16.16
CA ALA A 662 -24.58 -12.44 -17.32
C ALA A 662 -23.71 -12.30 -18.56
N LEU A 663 -23.61 -13.34 -19.40
CA LEU A 663 -22.71 -13.34 -20.54
C LEU A 663 -22.99 -12.15 -21.46
N PRO A 664 -22.05 -11.19 -21.62
CA PRO A 664 -22.28 -10.02 -22.44
C PRO A 664 -22.14 -10.35 -23.93
N ARG A 665 -22.36 -9.34 -24.78
CA ARG A 665 -22.37 -9.52 -26.24
C ARG A 665 -20.98 -9.70 -26.84
N SER A 666 -19.93 -9.24 -26.16
CA SER A 666 -18.56 -9.23 -26.66
C SER A 666 -17.54 -9.63 -25.60
N ALA A 667 -16.35 -10.07 -26.04
CA ALA A 667 -15.24 -10.42 -25.15
C ALA A 667 -14.64 -9.18 -24.49
N GLU A 668 -14.72 -8.03 -25.16
CA GLU A 668 -14.27 -6.74 -24.63
C GLU A 668 -15.13 -6.31 -23.44
N ASP A 669 -16.46 -6.47 -23.54
CA ASP A 669 -17.37 -6.19 -22.44
C ASP A 669 -17.17 -7.20 -21.30
N LEU A 670 -16.98 -8.50 -21.61
CA LEU A 670 -16.65 -9.49 -20.58
C LEU A 670 -15.35 -9.15 -19.84
N ALA A 671 -14.31 -8.70 -20.56
CA ALA A 671 -13.05 -8.27 -19.96
C ALA A 671 -13.24 -7.06 -19.03
N LEU A 672 -14.03 -6.07 -19.46
CA LEU A 672 -14.37 -4.91 -18.64
C LEU A 672 -15.14 -5.32 -17.36
N LEU A 673 -16.16 -6.18 -17.48
CA LEU A 673 -16.93 -6.66 -16.34
C LEU A 673 -16.06 -7.47 -15.37
N LEU A 674 -15.17 -8.32 -15.86
CA LEU A 674 -14.23 -9.08 -15.01
C LEU A 674 -13.30 -8.15 -14.24
N VAL A 675 -12.71 -7.15 -14.91
CA VAL A 675 -11.85 -6.15 -14.26
C VAL A 675 -12.65 -5.36 -13.22
N HIS A 676 -13.83 -4.86 -13.59
CA HIS A 676 -14.72 -4.08 -12.72
C HIS A 676 -15.11 -4.86 -11.47
N GLU A 677 -15.71 -6.04 -11.62
CA GLU A 677 -16.21 -6.82 -10.49
C GLU A 677 -15.06 -7.27 -9.59
N TYR A 678 -13.91 -7.59 -10.16
CA TYR A 678 -12.75 -7.96 -9.34
C TYR A 678 -12.20 -6.80 -8.50
N GLN A 679 -12.41 -5.54 -8.91
CA GLN A 679 -12.13 -4.39 -8.03
C GLN A 679 -13.03 -4.41 -6.79
N HIS A 680 -14.32 -4.69 -6.96
CA HIS A 680 -15.23 -4.83 -5.83
C HIS A 680 -14.83 -6.00 -4.91
N VAL A 681 -14.38 -7.12 -5.47
CA VAL A 681 -13.87 -8.26 -4.69
C VAL A 681 -12.66 -7.86 -3.84
N LYS A 682 -11.65 -7.19 -4.43
CA LYS A 682 -10.44 -6.76 -3.73
C LYS A 682 -10.75 -5.75 -2.62
N LEU A 683 -11.49 -4.70 -2.94
CA LEU A 683 -11.82 -3.67 -1.96
C LEU A 683 -12.74 -4.20 -0.87
N GLY A 684 -13.67 -5.10 -1.19
CA GLY A 684 -14.48 -5.80 -0.20
C GLY A 684 -13.61 -6.52 0.84
N ALA A 685 -12.57 -7.24 0.39
CA ALA A 685 -11.63 -7.90 1.28
C ALA A 685 -10.73 -6.93 2.06
N MET A 686 -10.36 -5.78 1.48
CA MET A 686 -9.66 -4.73 2.24
C MET A 686 -10.53 -4.12 3.33
N LEU A 687 -11.80 -3.82 3.04
CA LEU A 687 -12.75 -3.26 4.01
C LEU A 687 -13.17 -4.26 5.09
N ASP A 688 -12.92 -5.55 4.88
CA ASP A 688 -13.03 -6.59 5.91
C ASP A 688 -11.83 -6.56 6.88
N MET A 689 -10.73 -5.89 6.51
CA MET A 689 -9.49 -5.80 7.30
C MET A 689 -9.26 -4.40 7.88
N PHE A 690 -9.70 -3.34 7.20
CA PHE A 690 -9.41 -1.95 7.54
C PHE A 690 -10.66 -1.07 7.46
N ASP A 691 -10.83 -0.22 8.46
CA ASP A 691 -11.81 0.86 8.42
C ASP A 691 -11.21 2.04 7.65
N LEU A 692 -11.68 2.27 6.42
CA LEU A 692 -11.27 3.42 5.60
C LEU A 692 -12.13 4.66 5.88
N ILE A 693 -13.32 4.47 6.42
CA ILE A 693 -14.28 5.53 6.73
C ILE A 693 -14.81 5.33 8.15
N ASP A 694 -15.24 6.40 8.78
CA ASP A 694 -15.97 6.35 10.04
C ASP A 694 -17.34 5.68 9.82
N GLY A 695 -17.54 4.53 10.45
CA GLY A 695 -18.79 3.77 10.37
C GLY A 695 -20.00 4.45 11.00
N ALA A 696 -19.82 5.54 11.75
CA ALA A 696 -20.91 6.36 12.28
C ALA A 696 -21.55 7.28 11.22
N ASP A 697 -20.96 7.42 10.03
CA ASP A 697 -21.50 8.28 8.97
C ASP A 697 -22.62 7.60 8.18
N GLU A 698 -23.87 7.89 8.55
CA GLU A 698 -25.07 7.39 7.89
C GLU A 698 -25.55 8.30 6.72
N ARG A 699 -24.81 9.38 6.40
CA ARG A 699 -25.22 10.33 5.36
C ARG A 699 -25.14 9.69 3.97
N ARG A 700 -25.92 10.24 3.04
CA ARG A 700 -25.94 9.81 1.64
C ARG A 700 -25.45 10.91 0.70
N TYR A 701 -24.66 10.52 -0.28
CA TYR A 701 -23.93 11.40 -1.18
C TYR A 701 -24.31 11.13 -2.63
N ARG A 702 -24.41 12.20 -3.44
CA ARG A 702 -24.64 12.07 -4.88
C ARG A 702 -23.34 11.68 -5.58
N VAL A 703 -23.46 10.94 -6.67
CA VAL A 703 -22.35 10.51 -7.53
C VAL A 703 -22.76 10.66 -8.99
N LEU A 704 -21.82 10.89 -9.91
CA LEU A 704 -22.16 11.20 -11.31
C LEU A 704 -22.54 9.97 -12.15
N TRP A 705 -22.25 8.75 -11.68
CA TRP A 705 -22.58 7.52 -12.39
C TRP A 705 -23.94 6.92 -12.00
N ARG A 706 -24.69 7.52 -11.07
CA ARG A 706 -26.00 7.02 -10.64
C ARG A 706 -26.91 8.13 -10.10
N PRO A 707 -28.23 8.10 -10.39
CA PRO A 707 -29.14 9.15 -9.91
C PRO A 707 -29.44 9.10 -8.40
N ASP A 708 -29.40 7.93 -7.75
CA ASP A 708 -29.66 7.80 -6.31
C ASP A 708 -28.43 8.13 -5.45
N ALA A 709 -28.67 8.81 -4.32
CA ALA A 709 -27.64 9.08 -3.33
C ALA A 709 -27.22 7.79 -2.60
N ARG A 710 -25.91 7.65 -2.39
CA ARG A 710 -25.24 6.44 -1.92
C ARG A 710 -24.67 6.66 -0.52
N PRO A 711 -24.66 5.64 0.36
CA PRO A 711 -23.87 5.68 1.59
C PRO A 711 -22.37 5.81 1.25
N LEU A 712 -21.58 6.36 2.17
CA LEU A 712 -20.19 6.73 1.92
C LEU A 712 -19.30 5.55 1.50
N ASP A 713 -19.53 4.37 2.07
CA ASP A 713 -18.84 3.12 1.69
C ASP A 713 -19.06 2.77 0.21
N ALA A 714 -20.30 2.93 -0.27
CA ALA A 714 -20.67 2.69 -1.65
C ALA A 714 -20.11 3.76 -2.61
N VAL A 715 -19.87 4.99 -2.14
CA VAL A 715 -19.16 6.02 -2.92
C VAL A 715 -17.71 5.61 -3.13
N VAL A 716 -17.00 5.20 -2.07
CA VAL A 716 -15.61 4.74 -2.13
C VAL A 716 -15.50 3.49 -3.02
N GLN A 717 -16.40 2.52 -2.86
CA GLN A 717 -16.43 1.32 -3.70
C GLN A 717 -16.68 1.65 -5.17
N GLY A 718 -17.60 2.58 -5.45
CA GLY A 718 -17.87 3.03 -6.81
C GLY A 718 -16.67 3.75 -7.41
N ALA A 719 -16.02 4.66 -6.68
CA ALA A 719 -14.83 5.36 -7.17
C ALA A 719 -13.68 4.39 -7.49
N TYR A 720 -13.49 3.37 -6.65
CA TYR A 720 -12.46 2.35 -6.84
C TYR A 720 -12.68 1.51 -8.10
N ALA A 721 -13.89 1.00 -8.32
CA ALA A 721 -14.20 0.19 -9.49
C ALA A 721 -14.21 1.02 -10.79
N HIS A 722 -14.82 2.21 -10.77
CA HIS A 722 -14.88 3.07 -11.95
C HIS A 722 -13.55 3.68 -12.35
N LEU A 723 -12.54 3.74 -11.46
CA LEU A 723 -11.18 4.07 -11.86
C LEU A 723 -10.65 3.06 -12.88
N ALA A 724 -10.85 1.77 -12.62
CA ALA A 724 -10.44 0.72 -13.55
C ALA A 724 -11.22 0.78 -14.86
N VAL A 725 -12.52 1.12 -14.80
CA VAL A 725 -13.33 1.37 -16.00
C VAL A 725 -12.76 2.53 -16.83
N ALA A 726 -12.42 3.66 -16.19
CA ALA A 726 -11.81 4.81 -16.86
C ALA A 726 -10.49 4.42 -17.57
N ASP A 727 -9.66 3.63 -16.91
CA ASP A 727 -8.39 3.16 -17.46
C ASP A 727 -8.56 2.17 -18.63
N VAL A 728 -9.49 1.21 -18.52
CA VAL A 728 -9.83 0.31 -19.62
C VAL A 728 -10.28 1.09 -20.86
N TRP A 729 -11.15 2.09 -20.70
CA TRP A 729 -11.55 2.95 -21.81
C TRP A 729 -10.39 3.78 -22.38
N ARG A 730 -9.51 4.31 -21.52
CA ARG A 730 -8.29 5.01 -21.96
C ARG A 730 -7.37 4.11 -22.78
N ILE A 731 -7.25 2.84 -22.44
CA ILE A 731 -6.47 1.86 -23.22
C ILE A 731 -7.15 1.60 -24.58
N ARG A 732 -8.49 1.48 -24.61
CA ARG A 732 -9.25 1.36 -25.87
C ARG A 732 -9.06 2.58 -26.80
N VAL A 733 -8.88 3.79 -26.26
CA VAL A 733 -8.53 4.99 -27.06
C VAL A 733 -7.24 4.75 -27.86
N ARG A 734 -6.19 4.20 -27.23
CA ARG A 734 -4.90 3.93 -27.89
C ARG A 734 -5.04 2.92 -29.02
N ARG A 735 -5.91 1.91 -28.83
CA ARG A 735 -6.23 0.91 -29.86
C ARG A 735 -7.01 1.52 -31.02
N GLY A 736 -8.04 2.33 -30.75
CA GLY A 736 -8.79 3.05 -31.78
C GLY A 736 -7.89 3.97 -32.62
N ALA A 737 -6.95 4.66 -31.98
CA ALA A 737 -5.94 5.48 -32.66
C ALA A 737 -5.01 4.65 -33.57
N SER A 738 -4.58 3.48 -33.10
CA SER A 738 -3.68 2.60 -33.87
C SER A 738 -4.40 1.84 -35.00
N GLY A 739 -5.70 1.58 -34.85
CA GLY A 739 -6.53 0.87 -35.83
C GLY A 739 -7.21 1.75 -36.89
N GLY A 740 -7.14 3.09 -36.75
CA GLY A 740 -7.72 4.03 -37.70
C GLY A 740 -9.25 4.18 -37.65
N ASP A 741 -9.91 3.67 -36.60
CA ASP A 741 -11.36 3.80 -36.40
C ASP A 741 -11.66 5.07 -35.59
N ALA A 742 -11.98 6.16 -36.30
CA ALA A 742 -12.26 7.46 -35.70
C ALA A 742 -13.49 7.43 -34.77
N THR A 743 -14.52 6.65 -35.10
CA THR A 743 -15.75 6.56 -34.29
C THR A 743 -15.49 5.83 -32.98
N LEU A 744 -14.75 4.72 -33.01
CA LEU A 744 -14.34 4.00 -31.81
C LEU A 744 -13.41 4.85 -30.93
N TYR A 745 -12.48 5.60 -31.54
CA TYR A 745 -11.59 6.51 -30.84
C TYR A 745 -12.36 7.59 -30.07
N GLU A 746 -13.25 8.32 -30.74
CA GLU A 746 -14.03 9.40 -30.12
C GLU A 746 -14.93 8.89 -29.00
N ARG A 747 -15.62 7.77 -29.22
CA ARG A 747 -16.44 7.13 -28.19
C ARG A 747 -15.61 6.72 -26.97
N SER A 748 -14.49 6.04 -27.19
CA SER A 748 -13.63 5.57 -26.09
C SER A 748 -13.06 6.73 -25.28
N ARG A 749 -12.72 7.85 -25.94
CA ARG A 749 -12.21 9.05 -25.29
C ARG A 749 -13.27 9.71 -24.43
N ALA A 750 -14.50 9.81 -24.93
CA ALA A 750 -15.63 10.36 -24.19
C ALA A 750 -15.98 9.50 -22.96
N GLU A 751 -15.95 8.17 -23.09
CA GLU A 751 -16.14 7.24 -21.97
C GLU A 751 -15.04 7.39 -20.91
N ALA A 752 -13.76 7.37 -21.32
CA ALA A 752 -12.63 7.48 -20.40
C ALA A 752 -12.72 8.76 -19.55
N GLU A 753 -13.00 9.91 -20.19
CA GLU A 753 -13.10 11.18 -19.49
C GLU A 753 -14.33 11.29 -18.58
N ARG A 754 -15.47 10.74 -19.00
CA ARG A 754 -16.67 10.66 -18.18
C ARG A 754 -16.41 9.90 -16.89
N TRP A 755 -15.85 8.71 -16.97
CA TRP A 755 -15.58 7.87 -15.80
C TRP A 755 -14.52 8.49 -14.91
N ARG A 756 -13.44 9.04 -15.49
CA ARG A 756 -12.40 9.76 -14.74
C ARG A 756 -12.96 10.96 -13.97
N THR A 757 -13.78 11.78 -14.63
CA THR A 757 -14.44 12.94 -14.00
C THR A 757 -15.34 12.50 -12.86
N ALA A 758 -16.14 11.46 -13.08
CA ALA A 758 -17.03 10.92 -12.07
C ALA A 758 -16.26 10.39 -10.84
N VAL A 759 -15.12 9.73 -11.05
CA VAL A 759 -14.22 9.28 -9.98
C VAL A 759 -13.67 10.46 -9.19
N LEU A 760 -13.12 11.48 -9.86
CA LEU A 760 -12.54 12.66 -9.18
C LEU A 760 -13.59 13.40 -8.35
N ASP A 761 -14.79 13.62 -8.87
CA ASP A 761 -15.91 14.23 -8.16
C ASP A 761 -16.31 13.45 -6.90
N ALA A 762 -16.38 12.11 -7.02
CA ALA A 762 -16.63 11.25 -5.87
C ALA A 762 -15.50 11.32 -4.83
N LEU A 763 -14.24 11.41 -5.25
CA LEU A 763 -13.10 11.55 -4.34
C LEU A 763 -13.05 12.92 -3.67
N ASP A 764 -13.48 13.99 -4.35
CA ASP A 764 -13.65 15.32 -3.75
C ASP A 764 -14.74 15.28 -2.68
N THR A 765 -15.88 14.64 -3.00
CA THR A 765 -16.98 14.43 -2.06
C THR A 765 -16.52 13.67 -0.82
N VAL A 766 -15.85 12.54 -1.00
CA VAL A 766 -15.34 11.69 0.10
C VAL A 766 -14.35 12.47 0.98
N ALA A 767 -13.40 13.18 0.37
CA ALA A 767 -12.41 13.97 1.12
C ALA A 767 -13.06 15.13 1.91
N GLY A 768 -14.13 15.72 1.39
CA GLY A 768 -14.86 16.81 2.04
C GLY A 768 -15.78 16.39 3.19
N THR A 769 -16.00 15.08 3.41
CA THR A 769 -16.94 14.60 4.44
C THR A 769 -16.45 14.79 5.88
N GLY A 770 -15.12 14.81 6.08
CA GLY A 770 -14.48 14.71 7.39
C GLY A 770 -14.51 13.30 8.01
N SER A 771 -15.04 12.30 7.29
CA SER A 771 -15.28 10.95 7.81
C SER A 771 -14.23 9.93 7.37
N LEU A 772 -13.10 10.38 6.81
CA LEU A 772 -11.99 9.49 6.46
C LEU A 772 -11.16 9.15 7.69
N THR A 773 -10.84 7.87 7.87
CA THR A 773 -9.81 7.46 8.84
C THR A 773 -8.41 7.83 8.30
N ALA A 774 -7.36 7.66 9.11
CA ALA A 774 -5.98 7.85 8.64
C ALA A 774 -5.66 6.94 7.43
N LEU A 775 -6.11 5.68 7.48
CA LEU A 775 -5.99 4.74 6.36
C LEU A 775 -6.85 5.16 5.17
N GLY A 776 -8.05 5.68 5.42
CA GLY A 776 -8.92 6.27 4.41
C GLY A 776 -8.27 7.40 3.63
N HIS A 777 -7.63 8.34 4.33
CA HIS A 777 -6.90 9.44 3.70
C HIS A 777 -5.76 8.95 2.80
N ARG A 778 -5.01 7.93 3.25
CA ARG A 778 -3.96 7.31 2.44
C ARG A 778 -4.54 6.63 1.20
N PHE A 779 -5.60 5.85 1.37
CA PHE A 779 -6.27 5.12 0.30
C PHE A 779 -6.83 6.08 -0.77
N VAL A 780 -7.60 7.09 -0.36
CA VAL A 780 -8.18 8.11 -1.25
C VAL A 780 -7.11 8.91 -1.98
N ARG A 781 -5.96 9.21 -1.33
CA ARG A 781 -4.84 9.88 -1.98
C ARG A 781 -4.20 9.02 -3.07
N GLY A 782 -4.01 7.73 -2.82
CA GLY A 782 -3.51 6.79 -3.82
C GLY A 782 -4.45 6.73 -5.02
N LEU A 783 -5.75 6.58 -4.77
CA LEU A 783 -6.77 6.48 -5.80
C LEU A 783 -6.88 7.76 -6.64
N ARG A 784 -6.81 8.93 -5.99
CA ARG A 784 -6.78 10.23 -6.67
C ARG A 784 -5.54 10.39 -7.53
N GLY A 785 -4.37 10.05 -6.99
CA GLY A 785 -3.11 10.13 -7.73
C GLY A 785 -3.19 9.36 -9.06
N GLU A 786 -3.79 8.18 -9.05
CA GLU A 786 -4.01 7.39 -10.28
C GLU A 786 -5.10 8.01 -11.18
N ALA A 787 -6.22 8.48 -10.62
CA ALA A 787 -7.24 9.17 -11.43
C ALA A 787 -6.70 10.41 -12.17
N GLU A 788 -5.74 11.11 -11.57
CA GLU A 788 -5.06 12.28 -12.16
C GLU A 788 -4.08 11.87 -13.27
N THR A 789 -3.34 10.76 -13.14
CA THR A 789 -2.40 10.28 -14.19
C THR A 789 -3.14 9.88 -15.46
N LEU A 790 -4.38 9.37 -15.35
CA LEU A 790 -5.20 9.00 -16.52
C LEU A 790 -5.54 10.19 -17.43
N GLY A 791 -5.55 11.43 -16.89
CA GLY A 791 -5.93 12.64 -17.64
C GLY A 791 -4.84 13.23 -18.55
N GLY A 792 -3.58 12.82 -18.39
CA GLY A 792 -2.43 13.47 -19.05
C GLY A 792 -2.10 13.01 -20.48
N VAL A 793 -2.86 12.08 -21.07
CA VAL A 793 -2.49 11.45 -22.36
C VAL A 793 -3.20 12.08 -23.57
N ALA A 794 -4.04 13.09 -23.38
CA ALA A 794 -4.84 13.70 -24.46
C ALA A 794 -4.23 14.98 -25.09
N GLU A 795 -3.07 15.48 -24.65
CA GLU A 795 -2.46 16.70 -25.23
C GLU A 795 -1.27 16.46 -26.16
N THR A 796 -0.78 15.23 -26.30
CA THR A 796 0.15 14.89 -27.39
C THR A 796 -0.63 14.20 -28.49
N GLY A 797 -1.04 14.98 -29.50
CA GLY A 797 -1.58 14.46 -30.75
C GLY A 797 -0.64 13.45 -31.43
N PRO A 798 -1.10 12.79 -32.51
CA PRO A 798 -0.35 11.71 -33.15
C PRO A 798 1.02 12.21 -33.62
N ILE A 799 2.07 11.53 -33.18
CA ILE A 799 3.41 11.65 -33.77
C ILE A 799 3.31 11.04 -35.16
N ALA A 800 3.28 11.90 -36.19
CA ALA A 800 3.51 11.47 -37.56
C ALA A 800 4.94 10.94 -37.67
N VAL A 801 5.07 9.73 -38.22
CA VAL A 801 6.33 9.13 -38.65
C VAL A 801 6.89 9.88 -39.84
#